data_AF-A0A8H7W8S1-F1
#
_entry.id   AF-A0A8H7W8S1-F1
#
_cell.length_a   1.000
_cell.length_b   1.000
_cell.length_c   1.000
_cell.angle_alpha   90.00
_cell.angle_beta   90.00
_cell.angle_gamma   90.00
#
_symmetry.space_group_name_H-M   'P 1'
#
loop_
_entity.id
_entity.type
_entity.pdbx_description
1 polymer ?
#
loop_
_entity_poly.entity_id
_entity_poly.type
_entity_poly.pdbx_seq_one_letter_code
_entity_poly.pdbx_strand_id
1 'polypeptide(L)'
;MPPMEPAQGLTRSLSGRNKDRAKVTHELMGGSPGAIRPHHKPKSYHLVVFGAINAESDGFIWADWFAVCSYLISKGVKGKFLAVENFLDRYFGVLSRSGKQEIKFGMMGKDGLPILKYTRDAFAGPEQDRWWEEISSNLLKQEVVRWIRDTAKMAKAGDSVFIAFESHGHPVEGVRLGTEYLKSLEFSKELEAFPEGTKINAVSGACYSGRFMECINANNQHERYTAAACGRDQVARGMPRSVSNRCRGSRYEQAWLQSLARLEIFGDAPHDTLHPTVFEHEKYIRDNIHRQFSQAKAPIQDPEYYVSNPITLQEAVEDMIVRDKVDVLYDRELSARRRRIEWPSESERLLNLFKKPSSNTSRPSNASKSLAISLIEQELSKCDADAGLACDVGIFDQAFSTDEDDIGRIMTALYYRARVQSAIWDVFMMLEQRGFLTLDNLRKPVSLFTTSDTCVRLNLLLSTFRGIRAECAFENDPEAHPHSLWEYQSTYEAVDWLATMIARGCADIGRLFQTIELSQFMGPVDEEALKGYLEQYPAKTFMACDENERVTDTATNGYFGFWLPHGLGEVDTFEMSYQIAAGLSRFNEIERVYKAYFNISDTEILTSEQQATFLDQFPEKCESQNLRRHLQSSQQYRKASQIGSQG
;
A
#
# COMPACT_ATOMS: atom_id res chain seq x y z
N MET A 1 -34.98 -30.09 42.12
CA MET A 1 -34.13 -29.72 40.96
C MET A 1 -34.78 -28.56 40.23
N PRO A 2 -34.25 -27.34 40.38
CA PRO A 2 -34.46 -26.23 39.47
C PRO A 2 -33.27 -26.11 38.47
N PRO A 3 -33.46 -25.43 37.34
CA PRO A 3 -32.57 -25.50 36.19
C PRO A 3 -31.26 -24.73 36.39
N MET A 4 -30.17 -25.29 35.85
CA MET A 4 -28.87 -24.64 35.71
C MET A 4 -28.99 -23.41 34.79
N GLU A 5 -28.51 -22.28 35.29
CA GLU A 5 -28.16 -21.12 34.46
C GLU A 5 -26.99 -21.50 33.52
N PRO A 6 -27.02 -21.10 32.24
CA PRO A 6 -25.92 -21.34 31.32
C PRO A 6 -24.72 -20.46 31.68
N ALA A 7 -23.54 -21.08 31.63
CA ALA A 7 -22.23 -20.46 31.82
C ALA A 7 -22.09 -19.17 30.98
N GLN A 8 -21.66 -18.11 31.66
CA GLN A 8 -21.28 -16.84 31.07
C GLN A 8 -20.25 -17.08 29.97
N GLY A 9 -20.64 -16.75 28.74
CA GLY A 9 -19.75 -16.78 27.59
C GLY A 9 -18.57 -15.85 27.79
N LEU A 10 -17.36 -16.38 27.55
CA LEU A 10 -16.15 -15.63 27.27
C LEU A 10 -16.47 -14.60 26.18
N THR A 11 -16.60 -13.35 26.60
CA THR A 11 -16.59 -12.20 25.71
C THR A 11 -15.22 -12.16 25.04
N ARG A 12 -15.14 -12.65 23.81
CA ARG A 12 -13.98 -12.45 22.93
C ARG A 12 -13.79 -10.94 22.76
N SER A 13 -12.78 -10.40 23.45
CA SER A 13 -12.28 -9.06 23.19
C SER A 13 -11.81 -9.00 21.74
N LEU A 14 -12.48 -8.19 20.93
CA LEU A 14 -11.93 -7.68 19.69
C LEU A 14 -10.58 -7.06 20.04
N SER A 15 -9.47 -7.62 19.53
CA SER A 15 -8.14 -7.10 19.74
C SER A 15 -8.06 -5.69 19.13
N GLY A 16 -8.31 -4.68 19.97
CA GLY A 16 -8.03 -3.29 19.65
C GLY A 16 -6.54 -3.20 19.36
N ARG A 17 -6.19 -2.94 18.10
CA ARG A 17 -4.82 -2.61 17.67
C ARG A 17 -4.35 -1.41 18.51
N ASN A 18 -3.48 -1.66 19.48
CA ASN A 18 -3.10 -0.67 20.47
C ASN A 18 -1.99 0.23 19.89
N LYS A 19 -2.39 1.29 19.18
CA LYS A 19 -1.46 2.26 18.55
C LYS A 19 -0.51 2.93 19.57
N ASP A 20 -0.88 2.93 20.84
CA ASP A 20 -0.04 3.44 21.94
C ASP A 20 1.15 2.50 22.21
N ARG A 21 1.04 1.21 21.89
CA ARG A 21 2.09 0.20 22.07
C ARG A 21 3.22 0.35 21.05
N ALA A 22 2.89 0.46 19.77
CA ALA A 22 3.89 0.71 18.71
C ALA A 22 4.64 2.04 18.89
N LYS A 23 4.00 3.02 19.56
CA LYS A 23 4.58 4.31 19.92
C LYS A 23 5.62 4.17 21.04
N VAL A 24 5.32 3.42 22.09
CA VAL A 24 6.26 3.13 23.20
C VAL A 24 7.49 2.40 22.67
N THR A 25 7.34 1.45 21.75
CA THR A 25 8.46 0.72 21.13
C THR A 25 9.38 1.62 20.30
N HIS A 26 8.83 2.57 19.52
CA HIS A 26 9.63 3.52 18.72
C HIS A 26 10.45 4.48 19.59
N GLU A 27 9.86 4.99 20.69
CA GLU A 27 10.57 5.85 21.67
C GLU A 27 11.67 5.08 22.41
N LEU A 28 11.46 3.77 22.64
CA LEU A 28 12.42 2.85 23.28
C LEU A 28 13.51 2.32 22.35
N MET A 29 13.57 2.72 21.07
CA MET A 29 14.57 2.23 20.10
C MET A 29 15.48 3.35 19.55
N GLY A 30 15.53 4.50 20.23
CA GLY A 30 16.54 5.54 19.96
C GLY A 30 16.22 6.48 18.79
N GLY A 31 14.96 6.53 18.35
CA GLY A 31 14.51 7.53 17.39
C GLY A 31 14.88 8.95 17.85
N SER A 32 15.52 9.72 16.97
CA SER A 32 16.03 11.06 17.29
C SER A 32 14.91 11.98 17.82
N PRO A 33 15.14 12.73 18.91
CA PRO A 33 14.17 13.69 19.47
C PRO A 33 13.75 14.81 18.51
N GLY A 34 14.40 14.94 17.34
CA GLY A 34 14.02 15.90 16.30
C GLY A 34 12.76 15.49 15.51
N ALA A 35 12.37 14.22 15.56
CA ALA A 35 11.11 13.73 14.99
C ALA A 35 10.04 13.62 16.08
N ILE A 36 9.78 14.73 16.78
CA ILE A 36 8.63 14.86 17.68
C ILE A 36 7.37 14.65 16.84
N ARG A 37 6.77 13.45 16.85
CA ARG A 37 5.32 13.39 16.71
C ARG A 37 4.75 13.81 18.07
N PRO A 38 3.92 14.87 18.11
CA PRO A 38 3.39 15.36 19.37
C PRO A 38 2.57 14.28 20.07
N HIS A 39 2.29 14.47 21.37
CA HIS A 39 1.34 13.68 22.16
C HIS A 39 -0.11 13.64 21.59
N HIS A 40 -0.30 14.13 20.37
CA HIS A 40 -1.51 14.25 19.60
C HIS A 40 -1.50 13.22 18.47
N LYS A 41 -2.53 12.38 18.41
CA LYS A 41 -2.77 11.52 17.25
C LYS A 41 -3.03 12.41 16.04
N PRO A 42 -2.19 12.38 14.99
CA PRO A 42 -2.36 13.22 13.81
C PRO A 42 -3.75 13.05 13.21
N LYS A 43 -4.40 14.17 12.91
CA LYS A 43 -5.68 14.28 12.24
C LYS A 43 -5.45 14.84 10.84
N SER A 44 -6.31 14.43 9.90
CA SER A 44 -6.39 15.11 8.62
C SER A 44 -7.69 15.89 8.50
N TYR A 45 -7.62 17.05 7.88
CA TYR A 45 -8.73 17.95 7.68
C TYR A 45 -8.89 18.22 6.19
N HIS A 46 -10.06 17.90 5.64
CA HIS A 46 -10.30 18.01 4.19
C HIS A 46 -11.40 19.02 3.92
N LEU A 47 -11.14 19.92 2.97
CA LEU A 47 -12.08 20.87 2.42
C LEU A 47 -12.03 20.79 0.89
N VAL A 48 -13.15 20.50 0.24
CA VAL A 48 -13.25 20.54 -1.23
C VAL A 48 -14.43 21.42 -1.60
N VAL A 49 -14.17 22.43 -2.43
CA VAL A 49 -15.11 23.52 -2.68
C VAL A 49 -15.45 23.61 -4.16
N PHE A 50 -16.74 23.52 -4.48
CA PHE A 50 -17.29 23.91 -5.76
C PHE A 50 -17.75 25.36 -5.69
N GLY A 51 -17.01 26.26 -6.35
CA GLY A 51 -17.22 27.72 -6.27
C GLY A 51 -17.93 28.35 -7.47
N ALA A 52 -18.22 27.57 -8.51
CA ALA A 52 -18.80 28.09 -9.75
C ALA A 52 -20.33 28.29 -9.64
N ILE A 53 -20.90 29.24 -10.40
CA ILE A 53 -22.31 29.64 -10.22
C ILE A 53 -23.13 29.63 -11.52
N ASN A 54 -22.49 29.58 -12.69
CA ASN A 54 -23.15 29.65 -13.97
C ASN A 54 -23.55 28.25 -14.43
N ALA A 55 -24.79 27.88 -14.16
CA ALA A 55 -25.34 26.60 -14.60
C ALA A 55 -25.26 26.39 -16.12
N GLU A 56 -25.21 27.43 -16.96
CA GLU A 56 -25.14 27.22 -18.42
C GLU A 56 -23.77 26.72 -18.90
N SER A 57 -22.69 27.08 -18.19
CA SER A 57 -21.31 26.81 -18.62
C SER A 57 -20.51 25.94 -17.67
N ASP A 58 -20.85 25.90 -16.38
CA ASP A 58 -19.93 25.43 -15.33
C ASP A 58 -20.13 23.96 -14.97
N GLY A 59 -20.95 23.23 -15.72
CA GLY A 59 -21.21 21.82 -15.47
C GLY A 59 -19.98 20.92 -15.55
N PHE A 60 -18.93 21.34 -16.26
CA PHE A 60 -17.65 20.63 -16.29
C PHE A 60 -16.86 20.80 -14.99
N ILE A 61 -16.87 22.00 -14.39
CA ILE A 61 -16.25 22.27 -13.09
C ILE A 61 -16.97 21.48 -11.99
N TRP A 62 -18.30 21.36 -12.09
CA TRP A 62 -19.04 20.48 -11.19
C TRP A 62 -18.62 19.01 -11.36
N ALA A 63 -18.39 18.57 -12.59
CA ALA A 63 -17.92 17.20 -12.86
C ALA A 63 -16.53 16.93 -12.26
N ASP A 64 -15.63 17.92 -12.31
CA ASP A 64 -14.31 17.87 -11.68
C ASP A 64 -14.42 17.74 -10.16
N TRP A 65 -15.19 18.64 -9.52
CA TRP A 65 -15.48 18.59 -8.09
C TRP A 65 -16.09 17.27 -7.65
N PHE A 66 -17.08 16.79 -8.39
CA PHE A 66 -17.73 15.52 -8.10
C PHE A 66 -16.74 14.35 -8.20
N ALA A 67 -15.82 14.38 -9.18
CA ALA A 67 -14.82 13.34 -9.35
C ALA A 67 -13.79 13.32 -8.21
N VAL A 68 -13.29 14.50 -7.79
CA VAL A 68 -12.38 14.63 -6.64
C VAL A 68 -13.05 14.13 -5.36
N CYS A 69 -14.26 14.59 -5.06
CA CYS A 69 -14.99 14.15 -3.87
C CYS A 69 -15.30 12.65 -3.90
N SER A 70 -15.76 12.12 -5.04
CA SER A 70 -16.05 10.69 -5.19
C SER A 70 -14.81 9.83 -4.97
N TYR A 71 -13.65 10.27 -5.48
CA TYR A 71 -12.38 9.60 -5.23
C TYR A 71 -12.05 9.59 -3.74
N LEU A 72 -12.07 10.73 -3.06
CA LEU A 72 -11.81 10.85 -1.62
C LEU A 72 -12.75 9.96 -0.80
N ILE A 73 -14.06 9.99 -1.08
CA ILE A 73 -15.08 9.17 -0.40
C ILE A 73 -14.85 7.69 -0.64
N SER A 74 -14.46 7.28 -1.86
CA SER A 74 -14.15 5.87 -2.17
C SER A 74 -12.94 5.34 -1.38
N LYS A 75 -12.01 6.25 -1.04
CA LYS A 75 -10.89 5.97 -0.11
C LYS A 75 -11.27 6.14 1.35
N GLY A 76 -12.54 6.43 1.61
CA GLY A 76 -13.11 6.59 2.93
C GLY A 76 -12.81 7.93 3.59
N VAL A 77 -12.16 8.87 2.90
CA VAL A 77 -11.83 10.20 3.43
C VAL A 77 -13.12 10.94 3.80
N LYS A 78 -13.12 11.52 5.00
CA LYS A 78 -14.20 12.39 5.48
C LYS A 78 -13.72 13.83 5.40
N GLY A 79 -14.60 14.74 5.02
CA GLY A 79 -14.24 16.14 4.86
C GLY A 79 -15.47 17.03 4.83
N LYS A 80 -15.21 18.33 4.77
CA LYS A 80 -16.23 19.31 4.46
C LYS A 80 -16.26 19.49 2.93
N PHE A 81 -17.31 18.98 2.30
CA PHE A 81 -17.53 19.12 0.86
C PHE A 81 -18.58 20.21 0.65
N LEU A 82 -18.19 21.33 0.05
CA LEU A 82 -19.04 22.50 -0.13
C LEU A 82 -19.41 22.68 -1.59
N ALA A 83 -20.70 22.93 -1.84
CA ALA A 83 -21.20 23.31 -3.16
C ALA A 83 -22.09 24.54 -3.07
N VAL A 84 -22.12 25.34 -4.14
CA VAL A 84 -23.07 26.46 -4.26
C VAL A 84 -24.50 25.91 -4.34
N GLU A 85 -25.38 26.43 -3.48
CA GLU A 85 -26.80 26.07 -3.43
C GLU A 85 -27.50 26.19 -4.79
N ASN A 86 -28.48 25.33 -5.03
CA ASN A 86 -29.34 25.37 -6.22
C ASN A 86 -28.57 25.32 -7.57
N PHE A 87 -27.28 24.98 -7.59
CA PHE A 87 -26.54 24.86 -8.85
C PHE A 87 -27.07 23.69 -9.68
N LEU A 88 -27.22 22.50 -9.06
CA LEU A 88 -27.64 21.28 -9.74
C LEU A 88 -29.08 21.37 -10.25
N ASP A 89 -30.00 21.96 -9.49
CA ASP A 89 -31.37 22.24 -9.97
C ASP A 89 -31.38 23.07 -11.25
N ARG A 90 -30.64 24.19 -11.23
CA ARG A 90 -30.51 25.07 -12.40
C ARG A 90 -29.82 24.33 -13.55
N TYR A 91 -28.80 23.53 -13.27
CA TYR A 91 -28.05 22.83 -14.31
C TYR A 91 -28.82 21.68 -14.94
N PHE A 92 -29.54 20.87 -14.16
CA PHE A 92 -30.46 19.87 -14.72
C PHE A 92 -31.61 20.53 -15.48
N GLY A 93 -32.07 21.71 -15.05
CA GLY A 93 -32.94 22.59 -15.84
C GLY A 93 -32.35 22.88 -17.23
N VAL A 94 -31.10 23.33 -17.32
CA VAL A 94 -30.40 23.56 -18.59
C VAL A 94 -30.26 22.26 -19.41
N LEU A 95 -29.84 21.16 -18.80
CA LEU A 95 -29.64 19.88 -19.49
C LEU A 95 -30.94 19.33 -20.08
N SER A 96 -32.05 19.45 -19.35
CA SER A 96 -33.37 18.97 -19.77
C SER A 96 -33.88 19.63 -21.05
N ARG A 97 -33.51 20.90 -21.31
CA ARG A 97 -33.82 21.60 -22.60
C ARG A 97 -33.22 20.87 -23.81
N SER A 98 -32.18 20.06 -23.59
CA SER A 98 -31.51 19.26 -24.61
C SER A 98 -31.77 17.75 -24.47
N GLY A 99 -32.77 17.35 -23.66
CA GLY A 99 -33.12 15.94 -23.42
C GLY A 99 -32.10 15.17 -22.56
N LYS A 100 -31.16 15.85 -21.91
CA LYS A 100 -30.09 15.23 -21.11
C LYS A 100 -30.45 15.23 -19.63
N GLN A 101 -30.10 14.16 -18.91
CA GLN A 101 -30.39 13.98 -17.47
C GLN A 101 -29.15 13.56 -16.66
N GLU A 102 -27.95 13.81 -17.21
CA GLU A 102 -26.69 13.30 -16.66
C GLU A 102 -25.55 14.29 -16.83
N ILE A 103 -24.67 14.33 -15.83
CA ILE A 103 -23.38 14.99 -15.83
C ILE A 103 -22.31 13.89 -15.94
N LYS A 104 -21.30 14.11 -16.77
CA LYS A 104 -20.26 13.12 -17.07
C LYS A 104 -18.89 13.72 -16.81
N PHE A 105 -18.03 12.97 -16.12
CA PHE A 105 -16.62 13.27 -15.96
C PHE A 105 -15.77 12.38 -16.88
N GLY A 106 -14.74 12.96 -17.49
CA GLY A 106 -13.77 12.29 -18.36
C GLY A 106 -14.11 12.23 -19.84
N MET A 107 -13.06 12.20 -20.67
CA MET A 107 -13.15 11.63 -22.03
C MET A 107 -13.35 10.10 -21.97
N MET A 108 -13.88 9.53 -23.05
CA MET A 108 -14.40 8.17 -23.05
C MET A 108 -13.34 7.14 -22.62
N GLY A 109 -13.68 6.27 -21.67
CA GLY A 109 -12.84 5.12 -21.27
C GLY A 109 -12.78 4.04 -22.35
N LYS A 110 -12.16 2.90 -22.02
CA LYS A 110 -11.81 1.78 -22.94
C LYS A 110 -12.96 1.32 -23.86
N ASP A 111 -14.22 1.50 -23.44
CA ASP A 111 -15.43 1.08 -24.15
C ASP A 111 -16.31 2.23 -24.69
N GLY A 112 -15.83 3.47 -24.71
CA GLY A 112 -16.65 4.62 -25.13
C GLY A 112 -17.53 5.23 -24.02
N LEU A 113 -17.42 4.76 -22.77
CA LEU A 113 -18.23 5.20 -21.63
C LEU A 113 -17.57 6.32 -20.81
N PRO A 114 -18.32 7.20 -20.12
CA PRO A 114 -17.73 8.19 -19.19
C PRO A 114 -17.06 7.52 -17.98
N ILE A 115 -16.06 8.17 -17.37
CA ILE A 115 -15.35 7.66 -16.18
C ILE A 115 -16.29 7.67 -14.97
N LEU A 116 -16.97 8.79 -14.75
CA LEU A 116 -18.01 8.94 -13.74
C LEU A 116 -19.24 9.60 -14.34
N LYS A 117 -20.39 9.24 -13.80
CA LYS A 117 -21.69 9.79 -14.18
C LYS A 117 -22.48 10.14 -12.93
N TYR A 118 -23.09 11.32 -12.94
CA TYR A 118 -24.07 11.74 -11.95
C TYR A 118 -25.40 12.04 -12.63
N THR A 119 -26.51 11.53 -12.10
CA THR A 119 -27.83 11.59 -12.76
C THR A 119 -28.80 12.49 -12.02
N ARG A 120 -29.82 12.96 -12.73
CA ARG A 120 -30.94 13.68 -12.11
C ARG A 120 -31.66 12.82 -11.08
N ASP A 121 -31.81 11.52 -11.32
CA ASP A 121 -32.48 10.62 -10.38
C ASP A 121 -31.69 10.49 -9.07
N ALA A 122 -30.35 10.42 -9.16
CA ALA A 122 -29.49 10.42 -7.97
C ALA A 122 -29.59 11.73 -7.18
N PHE A 123 -29.84 12.85 -7.87
CA PHE A 123 -30.03 14.16 -7.25
C PHE A 123 -31.44 14.34 -6.64
N ALA A 124 -32.45 13.78 -7.29
CA ALA A 124 -33.85 13.79 -6.85
C ALA A 124 -34.15 12.76 -5.74
N GLY A 125 -33.17 11.91 -5.41
CA GLY A 125 -33.23 11.04 -4.24
C GLY A 125 -33.28 11.83 -2.93
N PRO A 126 -33.39 11.12 -1.79
CA PRO A 126 -33.46 11.72 -0.47
C PRO A 126 -32.30 12.72 -0.21
N GLU A 127 -32.59 13.92 0.28
CA GLU A 127 -31.56 14.93 0.59
C GLU A 127 -30.52 14.43 1.59
N GLN A 128 -30.93 13.55 2.51
CA GLN A 128 -30.05 12.88 3.48
C GLN A 128 -28.97 11.99 2.84
N ASP A 129 -29.10 11.64 1.57
CA ASP A 129 -28.11 10.86 0.82
C ASP A 129 -27.04 11.77 0.18
N ARG A 130 -27.21 13.10 0.23
CA ARG A 130 -26.20 14.07 -0.21
C ARG A 130 -25.11 14.20 0.85
N TRP A 131 -23.89 13.82 0.47
CA TRP A 131 -22.71 13.86 1.34
C TRP A 131 -22.00 15.23 1.36
N TRP A 132 -22.57 16.26 0.71
CA TRP A 132 -22.05 17.62 0.68
C TRP A 132 -23.02 18.62 1.30
N GLU A 133 -22.49 19.77 1.71
CA GLU A 133 -23.25 20.92 2.20
C GLU A 133 -23.48 21.92 1.06
N GLU A 134 -24.73 22.34 0.88
CA GLU A 134 -25.07 23.44 -0.03
C GLU A 134 -25.01 24.77 0.72
N ILE A 135 -24.24 25.72 0.19
CA ILE A 135 -24.00 27.03 0.79
C ILE A 135 -24.44 28.11 -0.18
N SER A 136 -25.11 29.14 0.34
CA SER A 136 -25.51 30.28 -0.47
C SER A 136 -24.32 30.96 -1.14
N SER A 137 -24.51 31.35 -2.40
CA SER A 137 -23.41 31.84 -3.25
C SER A 137 -22.68 33.06 -2.68
N ASN A 138 -23.35 33.89 -1.87
CA ASN A 138 -22.78 35.05 -1.18
C ASN A 138 -22.13 34.72 0.17
N LEU A 139 -22.32 33.51 0.70
CA LEU A 139 -21.76 33.08 1.98
C LEU A 139 -20.61 32.08 1.82
N LEU A 140 -20.42 31.51 0.63
CA LEU A 140 -19.44 30.45 0.40
C LEU A 140 -18.00 30.87 0.77
N LYS A 141 -17.56 32.07 0.38
CA LYS A 141 -16.23 32.58 0.77
C LYS A 141 -16.09 32.64 2.30
N GLN A 142 -17.10 33.17 2.98
CA GLN A 142 -17.08 33.32 4.44
C GLN A 142 -17.01 31.94 5.12
N GLU A 143 -17.73 30.96 4.59
CA GLU A 143 -17.70 29.58 5.08
C GLU A 143 -16.32 28.94 4.92
N VAL A 144 -15.70 29.12 3.76
CA VAL A 144 -14.35 28.61 3.48
C VAL A 144 -13.32 29.24 4.43
N VAL A 145 -13.30 30.57 4.55
CA VAL A 145 -12.38 31.28 5.44
C VAL A 145 -12.62 30.88 6.90
N ARG A 146 -13.87 30.75 7.32
CA ARG A 146 -14.24 30.26 8.66
C ARG A 146 -13.68 28.86 8.90
N TRP A 147 -13.89 27.93 7.97
CA TRP A 147 -13.38 26.57 8.08
C TRP A 147 -11.85 26.55 8.19
N ILE A 148 -11.14 27.32 7.37
CA ILE A 148 -9.67 27.40 7.42
C ILE A 148 -9.22 27.87 8.81
N ARG A 149 -9.78 28.98 9.30
CA ARG A 149 -9.43 29.55 10.61
C ARG A 149 -9.76 28.63 11.78
N ASP A 150 -10.92 27.98 11.75
CA ASP A 150 -11.31 27.07 12.82
C ASP A 150 -10.47 25.80 12.79
N THR A 151 -10.11 25.31 11.60
CA THR A 151 -9.19 24.19 11.43
C THR A 151 -7.79 24.55 11.92
N ALA A 152 -7.28 25.75 11.62
CA ALA A 152 -5.99 26.22 12.11
C ALA A 152 -5.91 26.26 13.65
N LYS A 153 -7.01 26.61 14.32
CA LYS A 153 -7.09 26.56 15.81
C LYS A 153 -7.10 25.14 16.37
N MET A 154 -7.60 24.17 15.60
CA MET A 154 -7.74 22.77 16.02
C MET A 154 -6.52 21.92 15.67
N ALA A 155 -5.88 22.25 14.55
CA ALA A 155 -4.72 21.54 14.03
C ALA A 155 -3.52 21.69 14.97
N LYS A 156 -2.66 20.69 14.98
CA LYS A 156 -1.40 20.68 15.72
C LYS A 156 -0.28 20.20 14.82
N ALA A 157 0.96 20.38 15.28
CA ALA A 157 2.13 19.80 14.64
C ALA A 157 1.87 18.31 14.30
N GLY A 158 2.30 17.88 13.13
CA GLY A 158 2.03 16.56 12.61
C GLY A 158 0.64 16.36 11.99
N ASP A 159 -0.32 17.28 12.10
CA ASP A 159 -1.61 17.17 11.36
C ASP A 159 -1.44 17.46 9.87
N SER A 160 -2.42 17.02 9.08
CA SER A 160 -2.49 17.32 7.64
C SER A 160 -3.77 18.05 7.26
N VAL A 161 -3.68 18.95 6.29
CA VAL A 161 -4.81 19.74 5.80
C VAL A 161 -4.82 19.65 4.28
N PHE A 162 -5.95 19.27 3.70
CA PHE A 162 -6.17 19.22 2.26
C PHE A 162 -7.25 20.22 1.87
N ILE A 163 -6.94 21.11 0.94
CA ILE A 163 -7.86 22.13 0.43
C ILE A 163 -7.87 22.06 -1.09
N ALA A 164 -9.04 21.82 -1.68
CA ALA A 164 -9.21 21.81 -3.14
C ALA A 164 -10.27 22.83 -3.58
N PHE A 165 -9.93 23.63 -4.58
CA PHE A 165 -10.82 24.63 -5.17
C PHE A 165 -11.15 24.32 -6.63
N GLU A 166 -12.42 23.99 -6.87
CA GLU A 166 -12.99 23.76 -8.20
C GLU A 166 -13.88 24.94 -8.57
N SER A 167 -13.32 25.90 -9.30
CA SER A 167 -14.01 27.13 -9.68
C SER A 167 -13.30 27.88 -10.81
N HIS A 168 -13.89 29.00 -11.22
CA HIS A 168 -13.22 30.00 -12.05
C HIS A 168 -12.18 30.78 -11.24
N GLY A 169 -11.21 31.37 -11.96
CA GLY A 169 -10.24 32.28 -11.38
C GLY A 169 -10.14 33.58 -12.16
N HIS A 170 -9.73 34.63 -11.48
CA HIS A 170 -9.52 35.97 -12.01
C HIS A 170 -8.08 36.40 -11.74
N PRO A 171 -7.38 37.04 -12.70
CA PRO A 171 -5.96 37.35 -12.54
C PRO A 171 -5.72 38.25 -11.32
N VAL A 172 -6.64 39.16 -11.00
CA VAL A 172 -6.48 40.11 -9.88
C VAL A 172 -7.21 39.67 -8.61
N GLU A 173 -8.38 39.07 -8.76
CA GLU A 173 -9.28 38.84 -7.62
C GLU A 173 -9.08 37.45 -7.01
N GLY A 174 -8.36 36.55 -7.69
CA GLY A 174 -8.10 35.20 -7.22
C GLY A 174 -9.20 34.22 -7.60
N VAL A 175 -9.44 33.22 -6.75
CA VAL A 175 -10.40 32.15 -7.02
C VAL A 175 -11.81 32.61 -6.67
N ARG A 176 -12.76 32.35 -7.57
CA ARG A 176 -14.16 32.68 -7.36
C ARG A 176 -14.80 31.68 -6.41
N LEU A 177 -15.45 32.15 -5.36
CA LEU A 177 -16.22 31.34 -4.42
C LEU A 177 -17.64 31.89 -4.37
N GLY A 178 -18.49 31.38 -5.25
CA GLY A 178 -19.85 31.88 -5.42
C GLY A 178 -19.88 33.25 -6.10
N THR A 179 -20.41 34.27 -5.42
CA THR A 179 -20.43 35.66 -5.92
C THR A 179 -19.19 36.45 -5.52
N GLU A 180 -18.35 35.93 -4.62
CA GLU A 180 -17.16 36.60 -4.11
C GLU A 180 -15.87 35.95 -4.65
N TYR A 181 -14.73 36.59 -4.36
CA TYR A 181 -13.41 36.07 -4.69
C TYR A 181 -12.52 35.97 -3.43
N LEU A 182 -11.75 34.89 -3.37
CA LEU A 182 -10.67 34.69 -2.42
C LEU A 182 -9.34 35.05 -3.08
N LYS A 183 -8.75 36.17 -2.64
CA LYS A 183 -7.49 36.67 -3.21
C LYS A 183 -6.32 35.77 -2.84
N SER A 184 -5.32 35.64 -3.72
CA SER A 184 -4.13 34.81 -3.49
C SER A 184 -3.40 35.17 -2.19
N LEU A 185 -3.22 36.46 -1.94
CA LEU A 185 -2.58 36.97 -0.73
C LEU A 185 -3.44 36.73 0.52
N GLU A 186 -4.77 36.83 0.39
CA GLU A 186 -5.70 36.52 1.48
C GLU A 186 -5.59 35.04 1.84
N PHE A 187 -5.66 34.15 0.85
CA PHE A 187 -5.50 32.71 1.06
C PHE A 187 -4.16 32.35 1.69
N SER A 188 -3.05 32.88 1.16
CA SER A 188 -1.71 32.64 1.72
C SER A 188 -1.61 33.06 3.19
N LYS A 189 -2.20 34.19 3.57
CA LYS A 189 -2.27 34.64 4.98
C LYS A 189 -3.10 33.71 5.85
N GLU A 190 -4.23 33.20 5.36
CA GLU A 190 -5.01 32.23 6.13
C GLU A 190 -4.23 30.91 6.35
N LEU A 191 -3.36 30.52 5.42
CA LEU A 191 -2.48 29.35 5.59
C LEU A 191 -1.32 29.55 6.57
N GLU A 192 -0.95 30.80 6.88
CA GLU A 192 0.06 31.13 7.91
C GLU A 192 -0.48 30.89 9.33
N ALA A 193 -1.81 30.89 9.50
CA ALA A 193 -2.43 30.70 10.81
C ALA A 193 -2.25 29.28 11.36
N PHE A 194 -1.87 28.31 10.52
CA PHE A 194 -1.63 26.94 10.95
C PHE A 194 -0.33 26.81 11.74
N PRO A 195 -0.30 26.02 12.83
CA PRO A 195 0.92 25.80 13.61
C PRO A 195 2.04 25.18 12.77
N GLU A 196 3.28 25.51 13.13
CA GLU A 196 4.47 24.83 12.61
C GLU A 196 4.38 23.32 12.86
N GLY A 197 4.82 22.50 11.90
CA GLY A 197 4.63 21.05 11.91
C GLY A 197 3.36 20.60 11.18
N THR A 198 2.43 21.50 10.82
CA THR A 198 1.20 21.16 10.08
C THR A 198 1.47 21.10 8.58
N LYS A 199 1.22 19.93 7.98
CA LYS A 199 1.35 19.72 6.53
C LYS A 199 0.10 20.22 5.81
N ILE A 200 0.26 21.15 4.87
CA ILE A 200 -0.87 21.68 4.08
C ILE A 200 -0.68 21.35 2.60
N ASN A 201 -1.69 20.68 2.04
CA ASN A 201 -1.83 20.38 0.62
C ASN A 201 -2.94 21.25 0.05
N ALA A 202 -2.63 22.12 -0.91
CA ALA A 202 -3.64 22.92 -1.59
C ALA A 202 -3.61 22.73 -3.11
N VAL A 203 -4.77 22.45 -3.70
CA VAL A 203 -4.95 22.21 -5.14
C VAL A 203 -5.98 23.18 -5.69
N SER A 204 -5.72 23.74 -6.89
CA SER A 204 -6.70 24.61 -7.55
C SER A 204 -6.77 24.40 -9.05
N GLY A 205 -7.99 24.13 -9.52
CA GLY A 205 -8.37 24.04 -10.93
C GLY A 205 -8.64 25.35 -11.64
N ALA A 206 -8.49 26.47 -10.93
CA ALA A 206 -8.91 27.77 -11.42
C ALA A 206 -7.91 28.37 -12.42
N CYS A 207 -8.41 29.26 -13.28
CA CYS A 207 -7.56 30.13 -14.09
C CYS A 207 -6.67 31.00 -13.20
N TYR A 208 -5.43 31.27 -13.63
CA TYR A 208 -4.45 32.08 -12.89
C TYR A 208 -4.08 31.51 -11.50
N SER A 209 -4.35 30.22 -11.26
CA SER A 209 -4.10 29.55 -9.98
C SER A 209 -2.63 29.54 -9.56
N GLY A 210 -1.68 29.66 -10.50
CA GLY A 210 -0.26 29.83 -10.18
C GLY A 210 0.04 31.01 -9.25
N ARG A 211 -0.80 32.05 -9.24
CA ARG A 211 -0.68 33.19 -8.30
C ARG A 211 -0.84 32.77 -6.83
N PHE A 212 -1.60 31.71 -6.54
CA PHE A 212 -1.69 31.19 -5.16
C PHE A 212 -0.32 30.71 -4.68
N MET A 213 0.39 30.01 -5.56
CA MET A 213 1.68 29.43 -5.21
C MET A 213 2.79 30.47 -5.18
N GLU A 214 2.75 31.45 -6.07
CA GLU A 214 3.69 32.58 -6.01
C GLU A 214 3.61 33.29 -4.65
N CYS A 215 2.39 33.54 -4.14
CA CYS A 215 2.21 34.14 -2.81
C CYS A 215 2.71 33.23 -1.68
N ILE A 216 2.41 31.92 -1.73
CA ILE A 216 2.83 30.97 -0.69
C ILE A 216 4.37 30.79 -0.68
N ASN A 217 4.98 30.69 -1.86
CA ASN A 217 6.41 30.59 -2.05
C ASN A 217 7.13 31.87 -1.60
N ALA A 218 6.61 33.05 -1.98
CA ALA A 218 7.18 34.34 -1.57
C ALA A 218 7.18 34.55 -0.05
N ASN A 219 6.26 33.89 0.66
CA ASN A 219 6.17 33.92 2.12
C ASN A 219 7.00 32.82 2.81
N ASN A 220 7.82 32.05 2.06
CA ASN A 220 8.68 30.97 2.56
C ASN A 220 7.96 30.00 3.51
N GLN A 221 6.70 29.68 3.22
CA GLN A 221 5.94 28.80 4.10
C GLN A 221 6.48 27.36 4.01
N HIS A 222 6.87 26.80 5.16
CA HIS A 222 7.36 25.43 5.29
C HIS A 222 6.20 24.42 5.33
N GLU A 223 6.51 23.14 5.07
CA GLU A 223 5.53 22.03 5.03
C GLU A 223 4.27 22.30 4.17
N ARG A 224 4.48 22.79 2.95
CA ARG A 224 3.43 23.05 1.98
C ARG A 224 3.71 22.22 0.73
N TYR A 225 2.64 21.59 0.23
CA TYR A 225 2.56 21.15 -1.14
C TYR A 225 1.40 21.90 -1.79
N THR A 226 1.68 22.56 -2.90
CA THR A 226 0.68 23.33 -3.63
C THR A 226 0.76 22.97 -5.09
N ALA A 227 -0.39 22.77 -5.72
CA ALA A 227 -0.48 22.41 -7.11
C ALA A 227 -1.55 23.25 -7.81
N ALA A 228 -1.16 23.94 -8.88
CA ALA A 228 -2.02 24.81 -9.64
C ALA A 228 -2.22 24.27 -11.07
N ALA A 229 -3.44 24.35 -11.57
CA ALA A 229 -3.77 23.89 -12.90
C ALA A 229 -3.04 24.66 -14.02
N CYS A 230 -2.63 25.89 -13.77
CA CYS A 230 -1.97 26.74 -14.76
C CYS A 230 -1.09 27.80 -14.08
N GLY A 231 -0.14 28.36 -14.83
CA GLY A 231 0.73 29.40 -14.32
C GLY A 231 0.06 30.74 -14.00
N ARG A 232 0.79 31.65 -13.35
CA ARG A 232 0.27 32.93 -12.81
C ARG A 232 -0.49 33.82 -13.80
N ASP A 233 -0.12 33.78 -15.07
CA ASP A 233 -0.69 34.58 -16.15
C ASP A 233 -1.35 33.70 -17.23
N GLN A 234 -1.69 32.46 -16.88
CA GLN A 234 -2.30 31.47 -17.76
C GLN A 234 -3.75 31.15 -17.36
N VAL A 235 -4.48 30.52 -18.29
CA VAL A 235 -5.88 30.15 -18.14
C VAL A 235 -6.00 28.63 -18.10
N ALA A 236 -6.66 28.10 -17.08
CA ALA A 236 -6.98 26.67 -16.98
C ALA A 236 -8.00 26.29 -18.05
N ARG A 237 -7.87 25.09 -18.63
CA ARG A 237 -8.69 24.67 -19.78
C ARG A 237 -9.52 23.44 -19.47
N GLY A 238 -10.79 23.52 -19.88
CA GLY A 238 -11.66 22.36 -20.03
C GLY A 238 -11.11 21.34 -21.05
N MET A 239 -11.53 20.10 -20.90
CA MET A 239 -11.34 19.06 -21.91
C MET A 239 -11.99 19.48 -23.24
N PRO A 240 -11.49 18.96 -24.38
CA PRO A 240 -12.18 19.08 -25.66
C PRO A 240 -13.65 18.67 -25.54
N ARG A 241 -14.52 19.35 -26.30
CA ARG A 241 -15.95 19.04 -26.28
C ARG A 241 -16.18 17.64 -26.87
N SER A 242 -16.99 16.84 -26.17
CA SER A 242 -17.47 15.55 -26.68
C SER A 242 -18.38 15.72 -27.91
N VAL A 243 -18.68 14.63 -28.62
CA VAL A 243 -19.67 14.59 -29.72
C VAL A 243 -21.02 15.19 -29.32
N SER A 244 -21.39 15.10 -28.03
CA SER A 244 -22.60 15.74 -27.47
C SER A 244 -22.47 17.25 -27.21
N ASN A 245 -21.40 17.88 -27.72
CA ASN A 245 -20.96 19.26 -27.54
C ASN A 245 -20.73 19.69 -26.07
N ARG A 246 -20.49 18.72 -25.18
CA ARG A 246 -20.27 18.95 -23.73
C ARG A 246 -18.80 18.82 -23.37
N CYS A 247 -18.31 19.74 -22.54
CA CYS A 247 -17.08 19.58 -21.78
C CYS A 247 -17.37 18.64 -20.59
N ARG A 248 -16.47 17.70 -20.30
CA ARG A 248 -16.66 16.61 -19.32
C ARG A 248 -15.64 16.68 -18.18
N GLY A 249 -15.24 17.89 -17.83
CA GLY A 249 -14.21 18.16 -16.85
C GLY A 249 -13.05 18.95 -17.46
N SER A 250 -12.07 19.21 -16.61
CA SER A 250 -10.85 19.94 -16.88
C SER A 250 -9.71 19.02 -17.27
N ARG A 251 -8.76 19.54 -18.07
CA ARG A 251 -7.57 18.79 -18.46
C ARG A 251 -6.69 18.45 -17.27
N TYR A 252 -6.55 19.40 -16.35
CA TYR A 252 -5.70 19.26 -15.19
C TYR A 252 -6.29 18.26 -14.19
N GLU A 253 -7.55 18.44 -13.79
CA GLU A 253 -8.22 17.55 -12.83
C GLU A 253 -8.33 16.12 -13.34
N GLN A 254 -8.55 15.94 -14.64
CA GLN A 254 -8.52 14.60 -15.24
C GLN A 254 -7.13 13.95 -15.12
N ALA A 255 -6.05 14.67 -15.47
CA ALA A 255 -4.70 14.15 -15.37
C ALA A 255 -4.27 13.92 -13.91
N TRP A 256 -4.67 14.81 -13.00
CA TRP A 256 -4.38 14.73 -11.57
C TRP A 256 -5.10 13.55 -10.90
N LEU A 257 -6.37 13.30 -11.25
CA LEU A 257 -7.08 12.11 -10.78
C LEU A 257 -6.54 10.83 -11.43
N GLN A 258 -6.13 10.87 -12.70
CA GLN A 258 -5.52 9.73 -13.39
C GLN A 258 -4.23 9.27 -12.70
N SER A 259 -3.34 10.21 -12.35
CA SER A 259 -2.09 9.87 -11.67
C SER A 259 -2.31 9.33 -10.26
N LEU A 260 -3.30 9.82 -9.52
CA LEU A 260 -3.61 9.34 -8.16
C LEU A 260 -4.43 8.06 -8.10
N ALA A 261 -5.34 7.86 -9.05
CA ALA A 261 -6.28 6.74 -9.04
C ALA A 261 -5.82 5.54 -9.87
N ARG A 262 -4.74 5.66 -10.65
CA ARG A 262 -4.27 4.66 -11.63
C ARG A 262 -5.38 4.17 -12.56
N LEU A 263 -6.28 5.08 -12.94
CA LEU A 263 -7.41 4.76 -13.81
C LEU A 263 -6.91 4.68 -15.26
N GLU A 264 -6.97 3.50 -15.88
CA GLU A 264 -6.77 3.33 -17.33
C GLU A 264 -7.85 4.10 -18.09
N ILE A 265 -7.51 5.27 -18.64
CA ILE A 265 -8.46 6.08 -19.42
C ILE A 265 -8.02 6.25 -20.88
N PHE A 266 -6.80 5.82 -21.26
CA PHE A 266 -6.30 5.91 -22.64
C PHE A 266 -5.42 4.75 -23.11
N GLY A 267 -5.59 3.54 -22.57
CA GLY A 267 -4.72 2.40 -22.93
C GLY A 267 -3.26 2.52 -22.44
N ASP A 268 -2.86 3.69 -21.95
CA ASP A 268 -1.65 3.91 -21.20
C ASP A 268 -2.03 4.12 -19.72
N ALA A 269 -1.79 3.11 -18.89
CA ALA A 269 -1.56 3.34 -17.47
C ALA A 269 -0.20 4.03 -17.31
N PRO A 270 0.05 4.81 -16.23
CA PRO A 270 1.42 5.02 -15.78
C PRO A 270 2.12 3.65 -15.74
N HIS A 271 3.36 3.56 -16.23
CA HIS A 271 4.17 2.34 -16.13
C HIS A 271 4.09 1.75 -14.72
N ASP A 272 4.31 0.43 -14.60
CA ASP A 272 4.25 -0.46 -13.41
C ASP A 272 5.03 -0.01 -12.15
N THR A 273 5.46 1.25 -12.04
CA THR A 273 5.89 1.83 -10.77
C THR A 273 4.70 1.91 -9.81
N LEU A 274 4.71 1.01 -8.83
CA LEU A 274 3.76 0.92 -7.74
C LEU A 274 3.66 2.19 -6.88
N HIS A 275 4.51 3.20 -7.06
CA HIS A 275 4.52 4.44 -6.27
C HIS A 275 5.14 5.61 -7.08
N PRO A 276 4.36 6.49 -7.74
CA PRO A 276 4.96 7.67 -8.35
C PRO A 276 5.52 8.57 -7.23
N THR A 277 6.68 9.18 -7.45
CA THR A 277 7.23 10.31 -6.68
C THR A 277 6.44 11.60 -6.97
N VAL A 278 6.65 12.67 -6.18
CA VAL A 278 5.98 13.97 -6.47
C VAL A 278 6.38 14.42 -7.86
N PHE A 279 7.67 14.27 -8.16
CA PHE A 279 8.22 14.52 -9.48
C PHE A 279 7.56 13.71 -10.59
N GLU A 280 7.33 12.40 -10.43
CA GLU A 280 6.67 11.56 -11.44
C GLU A 280 5.18 11.90 -11.61
N HIS A 281 4.48 12.24 -10.52
CA HIS A 281 3.10 12.72 -10.57
C HIS A 281 2.98 14.06 -11.31
N GLU A 282 3.83 15.02 -10.96
CA GLU A 282 3.90 16.33 -11.63
C GLU A 282 4.27 16.18 -13.11
N LYS A 283 5.25 15.33 -13.41
CA LYS A 283 5.67 15.01 -14.78
C LYS A 283 4.54 14.36 -15.56
N TYR A 284 3.84 13.37 -14.99
CA TYR A 284 2.70 12.73 -15.63
C TYR A 284 1.62 13.75 -15.99
N ILE A 285 1.25 14.62 -15.05
CA ILE A 285 0.23 15.64 -15.29
C ILE A 285 0.66 16.58 -16.42
N ARG A 286 1.90 17.08 -16.37
CA ARG A 286 2.47 17.96 -17.40
C ARG A 286 2.45 17.29 -18.77
N ASP A 287 2.96 16.05 -18.86
CA ASP A 287 3.02 15.27 -20.10
C ASP A 287 1.61 15.02 -20.67
N ASN A 288 0.64 14.67 -19.83
CA ASN A 288 -0.73 14.39 -20.26
C ASN A 288 -1.44 15.66 -20.77
N ILE A 289 -1.28 16.78 -20.06
CA ILE A 289 -1.80 18.08 -20.51
C ILE A 289 -1.18 18.44 -21.86
N HIS A 290 0.15 18.38 -22.00
CA HIS A 290 0.87 18.76 -23.22
C HIS A 290 0.54 17.84 -24.42
N ARG A 291 0.43 16.52 -24.22
CA ARG A 291 0.01 15.58 -25.28
C ARG A 291 -1.34 15.99 -25.88
N GLN A 292 -2.29 16.40 -25.04
CA GLN A 292 -3.62 16.86 -25.47
C GLN A 292 -3.60 18.25 -26.17
N PHE A 293 -2.50 19.00 -26.12
CA PHE A 293 -2.33 20.29 -26.81
C PHE A 293 -1.78 20.18 -28.23
N SER A 294 -1.07 19.09 -28.57
CA SER A 294 -0.45 18.90 -29.89
C SER A 294 -1.41 19.00 -31.09
N GLN A 295 -2.73 18.95 -30.86
CA GLN A 295 -3.77 19.04 -31.89
C GLN A 295 -4.44 20.43 -32.03
N ALA A 296 -4.17 21.39 -31.14
CA ALA A 296 -4.85 22.70 -31.15
C ALA A 296 -3.84 23.85 -31.01
N LYS A 297 -3.89 24.85 -31.91
CA LYS A 297 -3.07 26.08 -31.93
C LYS A 297 -3.29 27.04 -30.73
N ALA A 298 -3.67 26.52 -29.56
CA ALA A 298 -3.93 27.30 -28.35
C ALA A 298 -2.65 27.44 -27.50
N PRO A 299 -2.51 28.52 -26.71
CA PRO A 299 -1.39 28.69 -25.78
C PRO A 299 -1.30 27.52 -24.79
N ILE A 300 -0.07 27.08 -24.51
CA ILE A 300 0.23 25.98 -23.58
C ILE A 300 -0.29 26.34 -22.19
N GLN A 301 -0.99 25.40 -21.55
CA GLN A 301 -1.29 25.41 -20.13
C GLN A 301 -0.19 24.64 -19.41
N ASP A 302 0.57 25.32 -18.56
CA ASP A 302 1.61 24.71 -17.75
C ASP A 302 1.17 24.66 -16.30
N PRO A 303 0.98 23.46 -15.73
CA PRO A 303 0.76 23.36 -14.29
C PRO A 303 2.04 23.81 -13.57
N GLU A 304 1.83 24.46 -12.44
CA GLU A 304 2.91 24.90 -11.56
C GLU A 304 2.76 24.15 -10.22
N TYR A 305 3.88 23.97 -9.52
CA TYR A 305 3.92 23.25 -8.24
C TYR A 305 4.88 23.96 -7.28
N TYR A 306 4.57 23.91 -5.99
CA TYR A 306 5.46 24.37 -4.92
C TYR A 306 5.54 23.30 -3.83
N VAL A 307 6.76 22.88 -3.50
CA VAL A 307 7.06 21.92 -2.44
C VAL A 307 8.15 22.53 -1.56
N SER A 308 7.85 22.75 -0.29
CA SER A 308 8.77 23.44 0.63
C SER A 308 9.95 22.58 1.10
N ASN A 309 9.86 21.25 0.99
CA ASN A 309 10.93 20.27 1.31
C ASN A 309 10.87 19.09 0.32
N PRO A 310 11.98 18.41 0.00
CA PRO A 310 11.96 17.19 -0.79
C PRO A 310 11.23 16.08 -0.01
N ILE A 311 9.95 15.89 -0.30
CA ILE A 311 9.12 14.80 0.22
C ILE A 311 8.78 13.86 -0.93
N THR A 312 8.65 12.56 -0.65
CA THR A 312 8.14 11.62 -1.65
C THR A 312 6.62 11.77 -1.78
N LEU A 313 6.03 11.52 -2.95
CA LEU A 313 4.56 11.56 -3.11
C LEU A 313 3.94 10.43 -2.31
N GLN A 314 4.67 9.34 -2.11
CA GLN A 314 4.32 8.33 -1.13
C GLN A 314 4.16 8.94 0.26
N GLU A 315 5.09 9.76 0.77
CA GLU A 315 4.89 10.47 2.05
C GLU A 315 3.73 11.47 2.01
N ALA A 316 3.55 12.21 0.91
CA ALA A 316 2.49 13.21 0.77
C ALA A 316 1.07 12.57 0.67
N VAL A 317 0.95 11.48 -0.08
CA VAL A 317 -0.28 10.73 -0.35
C VAL A 317 -0.55 9.72 0.76
N GLU A 318 0.45 9.10 1.38
CA GLU A 318 0.26 8.30 2.58
C GLU A 318 -0.15 9.18 3.75
N ASP A 319 0.45 10.35 3.95
CA ASP A 319 -0.02 11.27 4.99
C ASP A 319 -1.44 11.82 4.70
N MET A 320 -1.87 11.86 3.44
CA MET A 320 -3.21 12.31 3.03
C MET A 320 -4.27 11.18 3.07
N ILE A 321 -3.90 9.94 2.72
CA ILE A 321 -4.81 8.80 2.58
C ILE A 321 -4.65 7.84 3.77
N VAL A 322 -3.43 7.42 4.13
CA VAL A 322 -3.11 6.44 5.21
C VAL A 322 -3.47 6.97 6.59
N ARG A 323 -3.36 8.28 6.84
CA ARG A 323 -3.75 8.85 8.14
C ARG A 323 -5.24 8.84 8.40
N ASP A 324 -6.05 9.06 7.36
CA ASP A 324 -7.47 9.32 7.54
C ASP A 324 -8.38 8.12 7.36
N LYS A 325 -8.04 7.15 6.50
CA LYS A 325 -8.84 5.91 6.37
C LYS A 325 -8.17 4.68 5.79
N VAL A 326 -6.90 4.73 5.40
CA VAL A 326 -6.18 3.46 5.27
C VAL A 326 -5.80 3.06 6.69
N ASP A 327 -6.71 2.29 7.31
CA ASP A 327 -6.33 0.91 7.51
C ASP A 327 -5.67 0.49 6.18
N VAL A 328 -4.35 0.78 5.99
CA VAL A 328 -3.51 -0.08 5.16
C VAL A 328 -3.60 -1.32 5.99
N LEU A 329 -4.69 -2.03 5.75
CA LEU A 329 -4.74 -3.42 5.82
C LEU A 329 -3.64 -3.80 4.82
N TYR A 330 -2.40 -3.75 5.31
CA TYR A 330 -1.62 -4.95 5.43
C TYR A 330 -2.46 -5.96 6.25
N ASP A 331 -3.68 -6.25 5.78
CA ASP A 331 -4.19 -7.57 5.89
C ASP A 331 -3.11 -8.31 5.11
N ARG A 332 -2.32 -9.05 5.86
CA ARG A 332 -1.30 -9.94 5.33
C ARG A 332 -1.87 -10.70 4.14
N GLU A 333 -3.17 -11.02 4.14
CA GLU A 333 -3.82 -11.73 3.05
C GLU A 333 -4.24 -10.85 1.86
N LEU A 334 -4.25 -9.52 1.97
CA LEU A 334 -4.44 -8.60 0.82
C LEU A 334 -3.10 -8.15 0.22
N SER A 335 -2.07 -8.05 1.06
CA SER A 335 -0.78 -7.44 0.74
C SER A 335 0.35 -8.44 0.52
N ALA A 336 0.29 -9.64 1.10
CA ALA A 336 1.22 -10.72 0.75
C ALA A 336 1.04 -11.06 -0.71
N ARG A 337 2.16 -11.34 -1.38
CA ARG A 337 2.19 -11.83 -2.75
C ARG A 337 1.25 -13.02 -2.95
N ARG A 338 1.15 -13.89 -1.93
CA ARG A 338 0.34 -15.11 -1.92
C ARG A 338 -0.94 -15.01 -1.10
N ARG A 339 -1.35 -13.81 -0.67
CA ARG A 339 -2.65 -13.58 -0.03
C ARG A 339 -3.06 -14.61 1.06
N ARG A 340 -2.09 -15.10 1.84
CA ARG A 340 -2.26 -16.13 2.86
C ARG A 340 -1.16 -16.06 3.92
N ILE A 341 -1.33 -16.82 5.00
CA ILE A 341 -0.32 -17.01 6.05
C ILE A 341 0.78 -17.93 5.53
N GLU A 342 2.02 -17.44 5.48
CA GLU A 342 3.18 -18.26 5.09
C GLU A 342 3.90 -18.91 6.26
N TRP A 343 3.89 -18.31 7.46
CA TRP A 343 4.47 -18.92 8.66
C TRP A 343 3.75 -20.22 9.03
N PRO A 344 4.40 -21.39 8.92
CA PRO A 344 3.78 -22.65 9.26
C PRO A 344 3.30 -22.68 10.72
N SER A 345 4.11 -22.19 11.65
CA SER A 345 3.82 -22.12 13.08
C SER A 345 2.61 -21.27 13.48
N GLU A 346 2.18 -20.32 12.64
CA GLU A 346 1.00 -19.50 12.91
C GLU A 346 -0.31 -20.12 12.41
N SER A 347 -0.25 -21.26 11.72
CA SER A 347 -1.43 -21.94 11.21
C SER A 347 -1.46 -23.40 11.65
N GLU A 348 -2.40 -23.71 12.54
CA GLU A 348 -2.62 -25.10 13.00
C GLU A 348 -2.90 -26.05 11.83
N ARG A 349 -3.60 -25.57 10.80
CA ARG A 349 -3.84 -26.33 9.57
C ARG A 349 -2.52 -26.69 8.85
N LEU A 350 -1.58 -25.76 8.77
CA LEU A 350 -0.28 -26.00 8.15
C LEU A 350 0.59 -26.91 9.02
N LEU A 351 0.65 -26.67 10.33
CA LEU A 351 1.34 -27.59 11.23
C LEU A 351 0.79 -29.01 11.13
N ASN A 352 -0.54 -29.17 11.11
CA ASN A 352 -1.16 -30.48 10.93
C ASN A 352 -0.86 -31.10 9.56
N LEU A 353 -0.70 -30.29 8.51
CA LEU A 353 -0.26 -30.77 7.20
C LEU A 353 1.16 -31.36 7.28
N PHE A 354 2.09 -30.67 7.95
CA PHE A 354 3.48 -31.11 8.08
C PHE A 354 3.64 -32.29 9.05
N LYS A 355 2.81 -32.36 10.10
CA LYS A 355 2.81 -33.44 11.10
C LYS A 355 2.12 -34.72 10.63
N LYS A 356 1.35 -34.68 9.54
CA LYS A 356 0.70 -35.89 9.02
C LYS A 356 1.77 -36.90 8.61
N PRO A 357 1.76 -38.13 9.15
CA PRO A 357 2.65 -39.16 8.67
C PRO A 357 2.33 -39.46 7.19
N SER A 358 3.38 -39.62 6.38
CA SER A 358 3.34 -39.97 4.95
C SER A 358 2.46 -41.20 4.63
N SER A 359 2.11 -41.98 5.66
CA SER A 359 1.35 -43.23 5.57
C SER A 359 -0.14 -43.08 5.19
N ASN A 360 -0.74 -41.89 5.29
CA ASN A 360 -2.16 -41.68 5.01
C ASN A 360 -2.47 -41.09 3.62
N THR A 361 -1.44 -40.76 2.83
CA THR A 361 -1.61 -40.31 1.44
C THR A 361 -1.51 -41.50 0.49
N SER A 362 -2.38 -41.54 -0.52
CA SER A 362 -2.26 -42.49 -1.63
C SER A 362 -0.84 -42.46 -2.20
N ARG A 363 -0.25 -43.64 -2.44
CA ARG A 363 1.11 -43.80 -2.97
C ARG A 363 1.38 -42.85 -4.15
N PRO A 364 2.49 -42.10 -4.16
CA PRO A 364 2.77 -41.15 -5.24
C PRO A 364 2.85 -41.87 -6.59
N SER A 365 2.41 -41.20 -7.65
CA SER A 365 2.62 -41.72 -9.01
C SER A 365 4.12 -41.75 -9.34
N ASN A 366 4.55 -42.68 -10.20
CA ASN A 366 5.95 -42.73 -10.66
C ASN A 366 6.40 -41.39 -11.26
N ALA A 367 5.51 -40.69 -11.97
CA ALA A 367 5.80 -39.38 -12.53
C ALA A 367 6.03 -38.32 -11.43
N SER A 368 5.16 -38.28 -10.41
CA SER A 368 5.32 -37.37 -9.26
C SER A 368 6.60 -37.66 -8.47
N LYS A 369 6.94 -38.95 -8.30
CA LYS A 369 8.18 -39.38 -7.63
C LYS A 369 9.42 -38.94 -8.40
N SER A 370 9.46 -39.14 -9.71
CA SER A 370 10.57 -38.68 -10.56
C SER A 370 10.73 -37.16 -10.53
N LEU A 371 9.63 -36.41 -10.53
CA LEU A 371 9.68 -34.94 -10.39
C LEU A 371 10.24 -34.50 -9.03
N ALA A 372 9.84 -35.16 -7.94
CA ALA A 372 10.36 -34.87 -6.61
C ALA A 372 11.87 -35.14 -6.51
N ILE A 373 12.34 -36.29 -7.00
CA ILE A 373 13.77 -36.63 -7.02
C ILE A 373 14.55 -35.59 -7.83
N SER A 374 14.08 -35.27 -9.04
CA SER A 374 14.74 -34.27 -9.90
C SER A 374 14.83 -32.90 -9.23
N LEU A 375 13.80 -32.48 -8.51
CA LEU A 375 13.81 -31.21 -7.77
C LEU A 375 14.80 -31.28 -6.59
N ILE A 376 14.80 -32.38 -5.82
CA ILE A 376 15.74 -32.57 -4.70
C ILE A 376 17.19 -32.53 -5.21
N GLU A 377 17.50 -33.25 -6.28
CA GLU A 377 18.84 -33.25 -6.89
C GLU A 377 19.25 -31.85 -7.37
N GLN A 378 18.31 -31.10 -7.96
CA GLN A 378 18.54 -29.72 -8.38
C GLN A 378 18.84 -28.81 -7.18
N GLU A 379 18.14 -28.98 -6.06
CA GLU A 379 18.36 -28.20 -4.84
C GLU A 379 19.67 -28.59 -4.14
N LEU A 380 20.01 -29.88 -4.10
CA LEU A 380 21.28 -30.38 -3.58
C LEU A 380 22.47 -29.86 -4.39
N SER A 381 22.34 -29.76 -5.72
CA SER A 381 23.41 -29.23 -6.59
C SER A 381 23.83 -27.79 -6.30
N LYS A 382 22.99 -27.05 -5.55
CA LYS A 382 23.22 -25.66 -5.15
C LYS A 382 23.84 -25.53 -3.76
N CYS A 383 23.95 -26.63 -3.03
CA CYS A 383 24.48 -26.66 -1.67
C CYS A 383 26.01 -26.71 -1.72
N ASP A 384 26.65 -26.14 -0.70
CA ASP A 384 28.07 -26.37 -0.47
C ASP A 384 28.23 -27.59 0.45
N ALA A 385 28.47 -28.75 -0.16
CA ALA A 385 28.61 -30.02 0.57
C ALA A 385 29.86 -30.06 1.46
N ASP A 386 30.88 -29.24 1.17
CA ASP A 386 32.14 -29.20 1.91
C ASP A 386 32.06 -28.25 3.12
N ALA A 387 31.15 -27.27 3.09
CA ALA A 387 30.90 -26.35 4.20
C ALA A 387 30.10 -26.97 5.38
N GLY A 388 29.43 -28.11 5.15
CA GLY A 388 28.92 -29.01 6.20
C GLY A 388 27.99 -28.36 7.23
N LEU A 389 26.84 -27.81 6.81
CA LEU A 389 25.86 -27.28 7.76
C LEU A 389 25.14 -28.38 8.54
N ALA A 390 25.16 -28.26 9.87
CA ALA A 390 24.53 -29.20 10.79
C ALA A 390 23.04 -29.43 10.48
N CYS A 391 22.34 -28.40 10.00
CA CYS A 391 20.91 -28.48 9.71
C CYS A 391 20.54 -29.33 8.48
N ASP A 392 21.52 -29.74 7.68
CA ASP A 392 21.29 -30.54 6.47
C ASP A 392 21.82 -31.97 6.58
N VAL A 393 22.44 -32.35 7.70
CA VAL A 393 22.99 -33.69 7.90
C VAL A 393 21.94 -34.77 7.61
N GLY A 394 20.74 -34.65 8.22
CA GLY A 394 19.66 -35.59 7.98
C GLY A 394 19.10 -35.57 6.55
N ILE A 395 19.26 -34.46 5.81
CA ILE A 395 18.90 -34.36 4.39
C ILE A 395 19.93 -35.11 3.55
N PHE A 396 21.22 -34.88 3.77
CA PHE A 396 22.29 -35.54 3.04
C PHE A 396 22.32 -37.06 3.28
N ASP A 397 22.03 -37.49 4.50
CA ASP A 397 21.91 -38.92 4.85
C ASP A 397 20.81 -39.63 4.03
N GLN A 398 19.77 -38.89 3.63
CA GLN A 398 18.60 -39.41 2.93
C GLN A 398 18.57 -39.01 1.44
N ALA A 399 19.47 -38.13 1.00
CA ALA A 399 19.44 -37.43 -0.29
C ALA A 399 19.42 -38.36 -1.51
N PHE A 400 20.04 -39.52 -1.39
CA PHE A 400 20.14 -40.52 -2.46
C PHE A 400 19.22 -41.74 -2.23
N SER A 401 18.34 -41.66 -1.24
CA SER A 401 17.37 -42.71 -0.96
C SER A 401 16.33 -42.78 -2.08
N THR A 402 16.04 -44.00 -2.53
CA THR A 402 14.91 -44.26 -3.43
C THR A 402 13.62 -44.58 -2.67
N ASP A 403 13.70 -44.62 -1.34
CA ASP A 403 12.57 -44.88 -0.46
C ASP A 403 11.56 -43.72 -0.49
N GLU A 404 10.27 -44.05 -0.54
CA GLU A 404 9.21 -43.05 -0.67
C GLU A 404 9.03 -42.21 0.59
N ASP A 405 9.33 -42.76 1.77
CA ASP A 405 9.22 -42.04 3.03
C ASP A 405 10.37 -41.04 3.17
N ASP A 406 11.59 -41.42 2.81
CA ASP A 406 12.77 -40.53 2.83
C ASP A 406 12.60 -39.36 1.85
N ILE A 407 12.17 -39.63 0.60
CA ILE A 407 11.86 -38.58 -0.38
C ILE A 407 10.75 -37.66 0.17
N GLY A 408 9.73 -38.23 0.81
CA GLY A 408 8.66 -37.47 1.44
C GLY A 408 9.16 -36.54 2.56
N ARG A 409 10.06 -37.02 3.41
CA ARG A 409 10.66 -36.23 4.50
C ARG A 409 11.47 -35.05 3.96
N ILE A 410 12.30 -35.28 2.94
CA ILE A 410 13.10 -34.22 2.31
C ILE A 410 12.19 -33.20 1.63
N MET A 411 11.18 -33.64 0.88
CA MET A 411 10.19 -32.74 0.24
C MET A 411 9.44 -31.88 1.27
N THR A 412 9.11 -32.47 2.42
CA THR A 412 8.45 -31.77 3.53
C THR A 412 9.35 -30.68 4.11
N ALA A 413 10.63 -30.99 4.35
CA ALA A 413 11.60 -30.01 4.80
C ALA A 413 11.83 -28.88 3.78
N LEU A 414 11.97 -29.22 2.50
CA LEU A 414 12.15 -28.25 1.42
C LEU A 414 10.98 -27.27 1.34
N TYR A 415 9.75 -27.79 1.33
CA TYR A 415 8.57 -26.95 1.26
C TYR A 415 8.40 -26.10 2.52
N TYR A 416 8.64 -26.66 3.71
CA TYR A 416 8.58 -25.92 4.98
C TYR A 416 9.52 -24.71 4.97
N ARG A 417 10.81 -24.94 4.64
CA ARG A 417 11.84 -23.90 4.53
C ARG A 417 11.46 -22.85 3.48
N ALA A 418 10.91 -23.28 2.34
CA ALA A 418 10.48 -22.38 1.29
C ALA A 418 9.40 -21.41 1.81
N ARG A 419 8.45 -21.88 2.63
CA ARG A 419 7.37 -21.05 3.19
C ARG A 419 7.87 -20.01 4.18
N VAL A 420 8.77 -20.41 5.09
CA VAL A 420 9.43 -19.48 6.03
C VAL A 420 10.16 -18.37 5.25
N GLN A 421 10.98 -18.74 4.27
CA GLN A 421 11.68 -17.79 3.41
C GLN A 421 10.72 -16.91 2.58
N SER A 422 9.59 -17.44 2.11
CA SER A 422 8.59 -16.62 1.41
C SER A 422 7.98 -15.56 2.32
N ALA A 423 7.73 -15.87 3.60
CA ALA A 423 7.20 -14.90 4.55
C ALA A 423 8.20 -13.77 4.81
N ILE A 424 9.47 -14.11 4.95
CA ILE A 424 10.58 -13.17 5.12
C ILE A 424 10.78 -12.31 3.87
N TRP A 425 10.67 -12.91 2.69
CA TRP A 425 10.74 -12.20 1.42
C TRP A 425 9.61 -11.18 1.26
N ASP A 426 8.37 -11.52 1.65
CA ASP A 426 7.25 -10.59 1.62
C ASP A 426 7.48 -9.38 2.56
N VAL A 427 8.18 -9.58 3.69
CA VAL A 427 8.62 -8.48 4.57
C VAL A 427 9.65 -7.60 3.88
N PHE A 428 10.69 -8.20 3.27
CA PHE A 428 11.71 -7.44 2.54
C PHE A 428 11.10 -6.58 1.44
N MET A 429 10.24 -7.18 0.59
CA MET A 429 9.57 -6.46 -0.50
C MET A 429 8.69 -5.34 0.01
N MET A 430 8.00 -5.54 1.14
CA MET A 430 7.23 -4.49 1.78
C MET A 430 8.13 -3.35 2.28
N LEU A 431 9.28 -3.66 2.89
CA LEU A 431 10.22 -2.64 3.35
C LEU A 431 10.87 -1.87 2.18
N GLU A 432 11.15 -2.55 1.07
CA GLU A 432 11.66 -1.95 -0.16
C GLU A 432 10.61 -1.01 -0.80
N GLN A 433 9.37 -1.47 -0.95
CA GLN A 433 8.24 -0.65 -1.43
C GLN A 433 7.98 0.60 -0.56
N ARG A 434 8.47 0.58 0.68
CA ARG A 434 8.30 1.65 1.66
C ARG A 434 9.54 2.54 1.76
N GLY A 435 10.57 2.28 0.95
CA GLY A 435 11.81 3.04 0.90
C GLY A 435 12.70 2.85 2.13
N PHE A 436 12.43 1.85 2.98
CA PHE A 436 13.31 1.51 4.10
C PHE A 436 14.53 0.71 3.65
N LEU A 437 14.38 -0.06 2.58
CA LEU A 437 15.42 -0.86 1.94
C LEU A 437 15.44 -0.55 0.44
N THR A 438 16.51 -0.96 -0.23
CA THR A 438 16.62 -0.87 -1.68
C THR A 438 17.00 -2.24 -2.24
N LEU A 439 16.68 -2.50 -3.51
CA LEU A 439 17.13 -3.73 -4.18
C LEU A 439 18.65 -3.80 -4.31
N ASP A 440 19.36 -2.66 -4.22
CA ASP A 440 20.83 -2.64 -4.25
C ASP A 440 21.45 -3.40 -3.06
N ASN A 441 20.71 -3.56 -1.96
CA ASN A 441 21.12 -4.37 -0.81
C ASN A 441 21.38 -5.85 -1.19
N LEU A 442 20.80 -6.33 -2.30
CA LEU A 442 20.92 -7.69 -2.82
C LEU A 442 22.16 -7.90 -3.70
N ARG A 443 22.84 -6.83 -4.14
CA ARG A 443 23.96 -6.92 -5.10
C ARG A 443 25.13 -7.71 -4.53
N LYS A 444 25.49 -7.46 -3.27
CA LYS A 444 26.62 -8.09 -2.61
C LYS A 444 26.20 -9.45 -2.04
N PRO A 445 27.02 -10.51 -2.19
CA PRO A 445 26.73 -11.81 -1.59
C PRO A 445 26.70 -11.72 -0.06
N VAL A 446 25.93 -12.59 0.59
CA VAL A 446 25.81 -12.67 2.05
C VAL A 446 26.55 -13.91 2.53
N SER A 447 27.39 -13.77 3.54
CA SER A 447 27.98 -14.89 4.27
C SER A 447 26.94 -15.52 5.19
N LEU A 448 26.32 -16.61 4.75
CA LEU A 448 25.29 -17.35 5.50
C LEU A 448 25.86 -18.19 6.66
N PHE A 449 27.17 -18.12 6.92
CA PHE A 449 27.84 -18.91 7.97
C PHE A 449 28.39 -18.06 9.10
N THR A 450 28.34 -16.74 8.95
CA THR A 450 28.89 -15.79 9.92
C THR A 450 27.81 -14.80 10.29
N THR A 451 27.64 -14.53 11.58
CA THR A 451 26.74 -13.48 12.05
C THR A 451 27.55 -12.39 12.76
N SER A 452 27.20 -11.12 12.54
CA SER A 452 27.80 -9.99 13.24
C SER A 452 26.98 -9.61 14.47
N ASP A 453 27.56 -8.86 15.40
CA ASP A 453 26.83 -8.35 16.57
C ASP A 453 25.61 -7.49 16.17
N THR A 454 25.70 -6.72 15.07
CA THR A 454 24.56 -5.97 14.50
C THR A 454 23.45 -6.91 14.04
N CYS A 455 23.77 -7.94 13.25
CA CYS A 455 22.79 -8.91 12.77
C CYS A 455 22.19 -9.73 13.93
N VAL A 456 22.98 -10.14 14.92
CA VAL A 456 22.48 -10.82 16.13
C VAL A 456 21.43 -9.98 16.84
N ARG A 457 21.67 -8.67 17.03
CA ARG A 457 20.71 -7.79 17.70
C ARG A 457 19.44 -7.59 16.86
N LEU A 458 19.57 -7.40 15.56
CA LEU A 458 18.43 -7.29 14.65
C LEU A 458 17.62 -8.60 14.60
N ASN A 459 18.29 -9.74 14.59
CA ASN A 459 17.66 -11.05 14.63
C ASN A 459 16.89 -11.26 15.95
N LEU A 460 17.48 -10.91 17.10
CA LEU A 460 16.79 -10.95 18.39
C LEU A 460 15.58 -10.02 18.43
N LEU A 461 15.69 -8.82 17.84
CA LEU A 461 14.56 -7.89 17.71
C LEU A 461 13.45 -8.47 16.82
N LEU A 462 13.79 -9.03 15.66
CA LEU A 462 12.82 -9.69 14.78
C LEU A 462 12.20 -10.92 15.45
N SER A 463 12.96 -11.63 16.28
CA SER A 463 12.48 -12.79 17.06
C SER A 463 11.45 -12.43 18.13
N THR A 464 11.18 -11.13 18.37
CA THR A 464 10.05 -10.70 19.20
C THR A 464 8.70 -10.87 18.49
N PHE A 465 8.67 -11.05 17.17
CA PHE A 465 7.45 -11.36 16.44
C PHE A 465 7.03 -12.82 16.63
N ARG A 466 5.72 -13.05 16.82
CA ARG A 466 5.16 -14.36 17.16
C ARG A 466 5.47 -15.45 16.14
N GLY A 467 5.50 -15.14 14.85
CA GLY A 467 5.84 -16.11 13.81
C GLY A 467 7.22 -16.71 14.04
N ILE A 468 8.24 -15.87 14.26
CA ILE A 468 9.62 -16.33 14.51
C ILE A 468 9.72 -16.98 15.90
N ARG A 469 9.11 -16.38 16.93
CA ARG A 469 9.13 -16.92 18.30
C ARG A 469 8.50 -18.32 18.40
N ALA A 470 7.45 -18.57 17.64
CA ALA A 470 6.82 -19.88 17.59
C ALA A 470 7.73 -20.94 16.93
N GLU A 471 8.52 -20.56 15.93
CA GLU A 471 9.58 -21.42 15.38
C GLU A 471 10.68 -21.70 16.43
N CYS A 472 11.12 -20.67 17.18
CA CYS A 472 12.10 -20.83 18.26
C CYS A 472 11.61 -21.78 19.36
N ALA A 473 10.30 -21.81 19.62
CA ALA A 473 9.73 -22.64 20.68
C ALA A 473 9.91 -24.14 20.41
N PHE A 474 9.96 -24.57 19.14
CA PHE A 474 10.18 -25.97 18.78
C PHE A 474 11.56 -26.48 19.20
N GLU A 475 12.58 -25.62 19.26
CA GLU A 475 13.93 -26.00 19.70
C GLU A 475 13.95 -26.57 21.13
N ASN A 476 13.01 -26.12 21.97
CA ASN A 476 12.89 -26.55 23.36
C ASN A 476 11.96 -27.76 23.56
N ASP A 477 11.29 -28.23 22.50
CA ASP A 477 10.35 -29.35 22.54
C ASP A 477 10.45 -30.22 21.27
N PRO A 478 11.35 -31.23 21.27
CA PRO A 478 11.55 -32.13 20.13
C PRO A 478 10.27 -32.87 19.67
N GLU A 479 9.35 -33.14 20.58
CA GLU A 479 8.07 -33.82 20.25
C GLU A 479 7.09 -32.86 19.55
N ALA A 480 7.29 -31.54 19.69
CA ALA A 480 6.50 -30.53 19.00
C ALA A 480 6.97 -30.25 17.57
N HIS A 481 8.13 -30.79 17.15
CA HIS A 481 8.71 -30.55 15.82
C HIS A 481 7.67 -30.76 14.70
N PRO A 482 7.63 -29.86 13.70
CA PRO A 482 6.63 -29.93 12.63
C PRO A 482 6.89 -31.07 11.64
N HIS A 483 8.14 -31.54 11.52
CA HIS A 483 8.53 -32.70 10.72
C HIS A 483 9.86 -33.29 11.22
N SER A 484 10.22 -34.49 10.77
CA SER A 484 11.37 -35.26 11.29
C SER A 484 12.76 -34.71 10.91
N LEU A 485 12.82 -33.79 9.94
CA LEU A 485 14.04 -33.13 9.47
C LEU A 485 14.04 -31.64 9.81
N TRP A 486 13.24 -31.23 10.80
CA TRP A 486 13.14 -29.82 11.20
C TRP A 486 14.34 -29.42 12.02
N GLU A 487 14.90 -28.26 11.71
CA GLU A 487 16.09 -27.70 12.34
C GLU A 487 15.97 -26.18 12.43
N TYR A 488 16.09 -25.62 13.63
CA TYR A 488 15.91 -24.20 13.89
C TYR A 488 16.87 -23.32 13.09
N GLN A 489 18.10 -23.78 12.85
CA GLN A 489 19.11 -23.05 12.09
C GLN A 489 18.60 -22.61 10.71
N SER A 490 17.77 -23.43 10.05
CA SER A 490 17.22 -23.08 8.73
C SER A 490 16.27 -21.88 8.75
N THR A 491 15.55 -21.67 9.86
CA THR A 491 14.76 -20.46 10.12
C THR A 491 15.65 -19.31 10.54
N TYR A 492 16.63 -19.58 11.42
CA TYR A 492 17.59 -18.59 11.89
C TYR A 492 18.29 -17.89 10.72
N GLU A 493 18.85 -18.64 9.77
CA GLU A 493 19.56 -18.06 8.62
C GLU A 493 18.67 -17.21 7.72
N ALA A 494 17.40 -17.59 7.56
CA ALA A 494 16.46 -16.79 6.79
C ALA A 494 16.16 -15.45 7.50
N VAL A 495 16.00 -15.47 8.83
CA VAL A 495 15.81 -14.24 9.64
C VAL A 495 17.09 -13.40 9.63
N ASP A 496 18.25 -14.05 9.69
CA ASP A 496 19.55 -13.39 9.70
C ASP A 496 19.89 -12.77 8.34
N TRP A 497 19.41 -13.36 7.24
CA TRP A 497 19.43 -12.73 5.92
C TRP A 497 18.65 -11.41 5.92
N LEU A 498 17.43 -11.36 6.50
CA LEU A 498 16.66 -10.11 6.58
C LEU A 498 17.34 -9.10 7.50
N ALA A 499 17.88 -9.54 8.63
CA ALA A 499 18.69 -8.70 9.51
C ALA A 499 19.88 -8.08 8.75
N THR A 500 20.54 -8.85 7.88
CA THR A 500 21.62 -8.36 7.02
C THR A 500 21.12 -7.32 6.03
N MET A 501 19.97 -7.56 5.38
CA MET A 501 19.38 -6.58 4.47
C MET A 501 19.08 -5.26 5.18
N ILE A 502 18.56 -5.33 6.41
CA ILE A 502 18.28 -4.17 7.26
C ILE A 502 19.59 -3.44 7.62
N ALA A 503 20.60 -4.17 8.08
CA ALA A 503 21.90 -3.60 8.46
C ALA A 503 22.63 -2.92 7.29
N ARG A 504 22.49 -3.46 6.06
CA ARG A 504 23.05 -2.84 4.84
C ARG A 504 22.39 -1.53 4.46
N GLY A 505 21.09 -1.39 4.73
CA GLY A 505 20.28 -0.30 4.18
C GLY A 505 19.85 0.80 5.15
N CYS A 506 20.01 0.62 6.46
CA CYS A 506 19.08 1.29 7.37
C CYS A 506 19.17 2.83 7.40
N ALA A 507 18.03 3.46 7.12
CA ALA A 507 17.79 4.89 7.31
C ALA A 507 17.08 5.21 8.65
N ASP A 508 16.18 4.31 9.16
CA ASP A 508 15.40 4.47 10.41
C ASP A 508 14.84 3.13 10.94
N ILE A 509 15.52 2.51 11.92
CA ILE A 509 15.14 1.21 12.52
C ILE A 509 13.78 1.26 13.23
N GLY A 510 13.46 2.36 13.91
CA GLY A 510 12.23 2.49 14.70
C GLY A 510 10.99 2.46 13.80
N ARG A 511 11.02 3.23 12.71
CA ARG A 511 9.94 3.23 11.70
C ARG A 511 9.88 1.93 10.91
N LEU A 512 11.02 1.32 10.62
CA LEU A 512 11.10 0.02 9.97
C LEU A 512 10.39 -1.05 10.81
N PHE A 513 10.73 -1.18 12.09
CA PHE A 513 10.12 -2.17 12.99
C PHE A 513 8.62 -1.93 13.18
N GLN A 514 8.20 -0.67 13.33
CA GLN A 514 6.78 -0.31 13.37
C GLN A 514 6.05 -0.73 12.09
N THR A 515 6.70 -0.61 10.93
CA THR A 515 6.11 -1.03 9.66
C THR A 515 5.97 -2.56 9.59
N ILE A 516 6.96 -3.33 10.07
CA ILE A 516 6.84 -4.78 10.20
C ILE A 516 5.67 -5.15 11.14
N GLU A 517 5.57 -4.50 12.30
CA GLU A 517 4.48 -4.72 13.28
C GLU A 517 3.11 -4.43 12.67
N LEU A 518 2.97 -3.31 11.97
CA LEU A 518 1.71 -2.98 11.28
C LEU A 518 1.39 -3.95 10.14
N SER A 519 2.41 -4.56 9.51
CA SER A 519 2.20 -5.48 8.39
C SER A 519 1.61 -6.83 8.78
N GLN A 520 1.85 -7.28 10.02
CA GLN A 520 1.50 -8.62 10.51
C GLN A 520 2.07 -9.77 9.67
N PHE A 521 3.00 -9.52 8.75
CA PHE A 521 3.65 -10.58 7.97
C PHE A 521 4.40 -11.56 8.86
N MET A 522 4.99 -11.10 9.96
CA MET A 522 5.68 -11.91 10.97
C MET A 522 4.79 -12.30 12.16
N GLY A 523 3.49 -12.00 12.10
CA GLY A 523 2.59 -12.13 13.23
C GLY A 523 2.66 -10.94 14.19
N PRO A 524 1.86 -10.96 15.28
CA PRO A 524 1.89 -9.92 16.30
C PRO A 524 3.20 -9.97 17.10
N VAL A 525 3.60 -8.83 17.67
CA VAL A 525 4.73 -8.78 18.61
C VAL A 525 4.35 -9.48 19.92
N ASP A 526 5.27 -10.25 20.49
CA ASP A 526 5.20 -10.76 21.87
C ASP A 526 5.74 -9.69 22.85
N GLU A 527 4.90 -9.24 23.78
CA GLU A 527 5.25 -8.13 24.70
C GLU A 527 6.37 -8.51 25.65
N GLU A 528 6.39 -9.75 26.11
CA GLU A 528 7.38 -10.24 27.06
C GLU A 528 8.73 -10.41 26.37
N ALA A 529 8.72 -10.93 25.13
CA ALA A 529 9.90 -10.99 24.28
C ALA A 529 10.52 -9.62 24.04
N LEU A 530 9.69 -8.65 23.64
CA LEU A 530 10.14 -7.29 23.37
C LEU A 530 10.68 -6.62 24.63
N LYS A 531 10.01 -6.82 25.77
CA LYS A 531 10.49 -6.30 27.05
C LYS A 531 11.85 -6.89 27.40
N GLY A 532 12.03 -8.20 27.27
CA GLY A 532 13.31 -8.88 27.52
C GLY A 532 14.42 -8.37 26.60
N TYR A 533 14.12 -8.16 25.31
CA TYR A 533 15.05 -7.55 24.37
C TYR A 533 15.47 -6.14 24.80
N LEU A 534 14.52 -5.29 25.20
CA LEU A 534 14.81 -3.90 25.62
C LEU A 534 15.55 -3.81 26.96
N GLU A 535 15.37 -4.78 27.85
CA GLU A 535 16.15 -4.93 29.08
C GLU A 535 17.61 -5.28 28.77
N GLN A 536 17.84 -6.15 27.77
CA GLN A 536 19.18 -6.57 27.34
C GLN A 536 19.89 -5.52 26.48
N TYR A 537 19.15 -4.80 25.63
CA TYR A 537 19.66 -3.80 24.70
C TYR A 537 18.88 -2.48 24.83
N PRO A 538 19.28 -1.58 25.74
CA PRO A 538 18.59 -0.32 25.94
C PRO A 538 18.58 0.56 24.68
N ALA A 539 17.51 1.36 24.54
CA ALA A 539 17.16 2.28 23.45
C ALA A 539 18.27 3.13 22.80
N LYS A 540 19.41 3.30 23.47
CA LYS A 540 20.52 4.17 23.01
C LYS A 540 21.61 3.40 22.27
N THR A 541 21.43 2.11 22.05
CA THR A 541 22.42 1.28 21.39
C THR A 541 22.28 1.45 19.88
N PHE A 542 22.96 2.46 19.34
CA PHE A 542 23.01 2.72 17.91
C PHE A 542 23.54 1.47 17.17
N MET A 543 22.79 0.99 16.18
CA MET A 543 23.26 -0.03 15.24
C MET A 543 23.86 0.70 14.05
N ALA A 544 25.18 0.60 13.87
CA ALA A 544 25.83 1.19 12.72
C ALA A 544 25.43 0.41 11.46
N CYS A 545 24.97 1.14 10.44
CA CYS A 545 24.67 0.55 9.14
C CYS A 545 25.97 0.37 8.38
N ASP A 546 26.13 -0.78 7.75
CA ASP A 546 27.29 -1.12 6.94
C ASP A 546 26.81 -1.74 5.63
N GLU A 547 27.00 -1.04 4.52
CA GLU A 547 26.73 -1.56 3.18
C GLU A 547 27.55 -2.81 2.84
N ASN A 548 28.59 -3.12 3.62
CA ASN A 548 29.42 -4.33 3.53
C ASN A 548 29.10 -5.36 4.62
N GLU A 549 27.99 -5.20 5.34
CA GLU A 549 27.57 -6.15 6.37
C GLU A 549 27.50 -7.57 5.80
N ARG A 550 28.24 -8.48 6.45
CA ARG A 550 28.39 -9.90 6.08
C ARG A 550 28.70 -10.17 4.60
N VAL A 551 29.45 -9.30 3.93
CA VAL A 551 29.88 -9.59 2.55
C VAL A 551 30.87 -10.75 2.53
N THR A 552 30.78 -11.60 1.51
CA THR A 552 31.71 -12.71 1.23
C THR A 552 32.15 -12.65 -0.24
N ASP A 553 33.12 -13.46 -0.64
CA ASP A 553 33.61 -13.49 -2.02
C ASP A 553 32.74 -14.38 -2.93
N THR A 554 31.91 -15.25 -2.36
CA THR A 554 31.11 -16.24 -3.12
C THR A 554 29.63 -16.23 -2.75
N ALA A 555 28.76 -16.14 -3.77
CA ALA A 555 27.31 -16.28 -3.61
C ALA A 555 26.87 -17.75 -3.60
N THR A 556 27.38 -18.54 -2.66
CA THR A 556 26.87 -19.91 -2.44
C THR A 556 25.57 -19.84 -1.64
N ASN A 557 24.54 -20.60 -2.01
CA ASN A 557 23.28 -20.66 -1.25
C ASN A 557 23.46 -21.23 0.17
N GLY A 558 24.64 -21.79 0.48
CA GLY A 558 25.02 -22.28 1.80
C GLY A 558 24.40 -23.62 2.14
N TYR A 559 23.07 -23.71 2.14
CA TYR A 559 22.29 -24.88 2.56
C TYR A 559 21.11 -25.24 1.66
N PHE A 560 20.61 -26.45 1.85
CA PHE A 560 19.52 -27.06 1.09
C PHE A 560 18.23 -26.26 1.19
N GLY A 561 17.70 -25.88 0.03
CA GLY A 561 16.45 -25.13 -0.06
C GLY A 561 16.55 -23.65 0.29
N PHE A 562 17.75 -23.09 0.46
CA PHE A 562 17.90 -21.63 0.54
C PHE A 562 17.74 -20.99 -0.86
N TRP A 563 16.88 -19.97 -0.95
CA TRP A 563 16.56 -19.30 -2.21
C TRP A 563 16.36 -17.79 -2.09
N LEU A 564 16.48 -17.21 -0.88
CA LEU A 564 16.46 -15.76 -0.72
C LEU A 564 17.61 -15.12 -1.53
N PRO A 565 17.34 -14.08 -2.35
CA PRO A 565 18.34 -13.57 -3.27
C PRO A 565 19.47 -12.83 -2.54
N HIS A 566 20.69 -13.01 -3.02
CA HIS A 566 21.88 -12.25 -2.64
C HIS A 566 22.97 -12.44 -3.70
N GLY A 567 23.93 -11.53 -3.76
CA GLY A 567 25.05 -11.66 -4.70
C GLY A 567 24.62 -11.52 -6.16
N LEU A 568 23.58 -10.72 -6.44
CA LEU A 568 23.07 -10.51 -7.81
C LEU A 568 24.07 -9.74 -8.70
N GLY A 569 25.12 -9.17 -8.10
CA GLY A 569 26.19 -8.45 -8.80
C GLY A 569 25.76 -7.09 -9.32
N GLU A 570 26.64 -6.46 -10.10
CA GLU A 570 26.39 -5.16 -10.74
C GLU A 570 25.60 -5.33 -12.02
N VAL A 571 24.33 -5.71 -11.88
CA VAL A 571 23.37 -5.88 -12.97
C VAL A 571 22.44 -4.68 -13.08
N ASP A 572 21.86 -4.49 -14.27
CA ASP A 572 20.83 -3.48 -14.48
C ASP A 572 19.49 -3.87 -13.82
N THR A 573 18.55 -2.92 -13.76
CA THR A 573 17.25 -3.11 -13.11
C THR A 573 16.40 -4.22 -13.75
N PHE A 574 16.55 -4.43 -15.07
CA PHE A 574 15.78 -5.44 -15.79
C PHE A 574 16.27 -6.84 -15.42
N GLU A 575 17.59 -7.04 -15.45
CA GLU A 575 18.23 -8.29 -15.07
C GLU A 575 18.02 -8.61 -13.58
N MET A 576 18.10 -7.61 -12.70
CA MET A 576 17.78 -7.77 -11.28
C MET A 576 16.33 -8.24 -11.07
N SER A 577 15.38 -7.67 -11.81
CA SER A 577 13.97 -8.07 -11.77
C SER A 577 13.77 -9.50 -12.27
N TYR A 578 14.51 -9.90 -13.33
CA TYR A 578 14.49 -11.26 -13.87
C TYR A 578 15.00 -12.29 -12.85
N GLN A 579 16.11 -12.01 -12.17
CA GLN A 579 16.66 -12.90 -11.15
C GLN A 579 15.74 -13.04 -9.93
N ILE A 580 15.12 -11.94 -9.49
CA ILE A 580 14.08 -11.98 -8.45
C ILE A 580 12.91 -12.86 -8.90
N ALA A 581 12.40 -12.66 -10.12
CA ALA A 581 11.31 -13.46 -10.66
C ALA A 581 11.67 -14.96 -10.75
N ALA A 582 12.91 -15.29 -11.10
CA ALA A 582 13.41 -16.66 -11.12
C ALA A 582 13.39 -17.32 -9.73
N GLY A 583 13.81 -16.59 -8.68
CA GLY A 583 13.70 -17.05 -7.29
C GLY A 583 12.25 -17.32 -6.88
N LEU A 584 11.33 -16.43 -7.25
CA LEU A 584 9.90 -16.62 -6.99
C LEU A 584 9.30 -17.81 -7.73
N SER A 585 9.77 -18.06 -8.97
CA SER A 585 9.38 -19.22 -9.77
C SER A 585 9.87 -20.53 -9.13
N ARG A 586 11.07 -20.55 -8.55
CA ARG A 586 11.61 -21.69 -7.80
C ARG A 586 10.69 -22.09 -6.64
N PHE A 587 10.18 -21.13 -5.86
CA PHE A 587 9.17 -21.44 -4.82
C PHE A 587 7.92 -22.09 -5.41
N ASN A 588 7.40 -21.55 -6.53
CA ASN A 588 6.19 -22.09 -7.17
C ASN A 588 6.38 -23.52 -7.64
N GLU A 589 7.56 -23.83 -8.15
CA GLU A 589 7.93 -25.18 -8.53
C GLU A 589 7.98 -26.13 -7.33
N ILE A 590 8.60 -25.71 -6.21
CA ILE A 590 8.62 -26.48 -4.96
C ILE A 590 7.21 -26.80 -4.48
N GLU A 591 6.33 -25.80 -4.42
CA GLU A 591 4.93 -25.97 -3.99
C GLU A 591 4.16 -26.93 -4.91
N ARG A 592 4.34 -26.79 -6.24
CA ARG A 592 3.69 -27.64 -7.24
C ARG A 592 4.12 -29.09 -7.12
N VAL A 593 5.43 -29.34 -6.99
CA VAL A 593 5.97 -30.70 -6.88
C VAL A 593 5.59 -31.33 -5.54
N TYR A 594 5.63 -30.57 -4.44
CA TYR A 594 5.17 -31.03 -3.12
C TYR A 594 3.69 -31.47 -3.17
N LYS A 595 2.81 -30.64 -3.74
CA LYS A 595 1.40 -31.01 -3.93
C LYS A 595 1.22 -32.27 -4.76
N ALA A 596 1.95 -32.38 -5.87
CA ALA A 596 1.85 -33.54 -6.76
C ALA A 596 2.38 -34.83 -6.12
N TYR A 597 3.39 -34.74 -5.25
CA TYR A 597 3.95 -35.87 -4.52
C TYR A 597 2.97 -36.41 -3.47
N PHE A 598 2.42 -35.54 -2.63
CA PHE A 598 1.49 -35.92 -1.56
C PHE A 598 0.02 -36.00 -1.99
N ASN A 599 -0.27 -35.81 -3.28
CA ASN A 599 -1.63 -35.77 -3.84
C ASN A 599 -2.53 -34.76 -3.11
N ILE A 600 -1.99 -33.58 -2.80
CA ILE A 600 -2.69 -32.53 -2.06
C ILE A 600 -3.59 -31.75 -3.00
N SER A 601 -4.86 -31.63 -2.64
CA SER A 601 -5.87 -30.95 -3.44
C SER A 601 -5.66 -29.42 -3.49
N ASP A 602 -6.18 -28.79 -4.55
CA ASP A 602 -6.13 -27.32 -4.69
C ASP A 602 -6.90 -26.58 -3.58
N THR A 603 -7.85 -27.24 -2.91
CA THR A 603 -8.56 -26.68 -1.76
C THR A 603 -7.73 -26.73 -0.47
N GLU A 604 -6.70 -27.58 -0.42
CA GLU A 604 -5.80 -27.73 0.72
C GLU A 604 -4.59 -26.79 0.64
N ILE A 605 -3.97 -26.66 -0.54
CA ILE A 605 -2.91 -25.69 -0.82
C ILE A 605 -3.18 -25.06 -2.19
N LEU A 606 -3.49 -23.76 -2.22
CA LEU A 606 -3.69 -23.02 -3.46
C LEU A 606 -2.37 -22.47 -3.97
N THR A 607 -1.94 -22.76 -5.19
CA THR A 607 -0.73 -22.11 -5.72
C THR A 607 -0.96 -20.61 -5.94
N SER A 608 0.10 -19.80 -6.01
CA SER A 608 -0.04 -18.35 -6.24
C SER A 608 -0.86 -18.01 -7.49
N GLU A 609 -0.70 -18.80 -8.55
CA GLU A 609 -1.42 -18.63 -9.82
C GLU A 609 -2.92 -18.93 -9.68
N GLN A 610 -3.27 -19.90 -8.84
CA GLN A 610 -4.65 -20.33 -8.63
C GLN A 610 -5.41 -19.43 -7.66
N GLN A 611 -4.71 -18.78 -6.73
CA GLN A 611 -5.32 -18.03 -5.63
C GLN A 611 -6.20 -16.87 -6.08
N ALA A 612 -5.77 -16.06 -7.05
CA ALA A 612 -6.55 -14.90 -7.49
C ALA A 612 -7.90 -15.35 -8.06
N THR A 613 -7.88 -16.33 -8.97
CA THR A 613 -9.08 -16.88 -9.61
C THR A 613 -9.95 -17.66 -8.62
N PHE A 614 -9.35 -18.45 -7.73
CA PHE A 614 -10.09 -19.26 -6.75
C PHE A 614 -10.78 -18.40 -5.70
N LEU A 615 -10.10 -17.39 -5.15
CA LEU A 615 -10.67 -16.47 -4.16
C LEU A 615 -11.74 -15.56 -4.79
N ASP A 616 -11.61 -15.23 -6.07
CA ASP A 616 -12.65 -14.54 -6.83
C ASP A 616 -13.88 -15.41 -7.09
N GLN A 617 -13.76 -16.74 -7.13
CA GLN A 617 -14.88 -17.67 -7.34
C GLN A 617 -15.54 -18.13 -6.03
N PHE A 618 -14.74 -18.32 -4.97
CA PHE A 618 -15.15 -18.87 -3.68
C PHE A 618 -14.74 -17.97 -2.50
N PRO A 619 -15.23 -16.72 -2.43
CA PRO A 619 -14.85 -15.78 -1.38
C PRO A 619 -15.18 -16.29 0.03
N GLU A 620 -16.20 -17.14 0.18
CA GLU A 620 -16.56 -17.78 1.45
C GLU A 620 -15.50 -18.76 1.99
N LYS A 621 -14.63 -19.28 1.11
CA LYS A 621 -13.51 -20.16 1.46
C LYS A 621 -12.28 -19.37 1.94
N CYS A 622 -12.29 -18.04 1.81
CA CYS A 622 -11.27 -17.18 2.38
C CYS A 622 -11.39 -17.15 3.90
N GLU A 623 -10.32 -17.50 4.62
CA GLU A 623 -10.31 -17.55 6.09
C GLU A 623 -10.34 -16.14 6.72
N SER A 624 -9.70 -15.12 6.10
CA SER A 624 -9.83 -13.73 6.55
C SER A 624 -11.23 -13.16 6.29
N GLN A 625 -11.87 -12.72 7.37
CA GLN A 625 -13.14 -12.01 7.31
C GLN A 625 -13.03 -10.68 6.54
N ASN A 626 -11.87 -10.03 6.57
CA ASN A 626 -11.64 -8.74 5.91
C ASN A 626 -11.44 -8.92 4.40
N LEU A 627 -10.59 -9.88 3.99
CA LEU A 627 -10.41 -10.26 2.59
C LEU A 627 -11.71 -10.80 2.00
N ARG A 628 -12.45 -11.63 2.74
CA ARG A 628 -13.80 -12.09 2.33
C ARG A 628 -14.75 -10.92 2.07
N ARG A 629 -14.83 -9.93 2.98
CA ARG A 629 -15.67 -8.73 2.79
C ARG A 629 -15.23 -7.91 1.59
N HIS A 630 -13.91 -7.78 1.37
CA HIS A 630 -13.36 -7.08 0.22
C HIS A 630 -13.71 -7.77 -1.10
N LEU A 631 -13.50 -9.10 -1.19
CA LEU A 631 -13.85 -9.88 -2.38
C LEU A 631 -15.36 -9.82 -2.67
N GLN A 632 -16.19 -9.91 -1.63
CA GLN A 632 -17.64 -9.80 -1.74
C GLN A 632 -18.09 -8.40 -2.21
N SER A 633 -17.46 -7.33 -1.71
CA SER A 633 -17.77 -5.96 -2.16
C SER A 633 -17.29 -5.70 -3.58
N SER A 634 -16.12 -6.21 -3.97
CA SER A 634 -15.62 -6.16 -5.35
C SER A 634 -16.51 -6.96 -6.32
N GLN A 635 -17.04 -8.11 -5.91
CA GLN A 635 -18.01 -8.87 -6.71
C GLN A 635 -19.35 -8.13 -6.84
N GLN A 636 -19.84 -7.49 -5.77
CA GLN A 636 -21.04 -6.66 -5.82
C GLN A 636 -20.87 -5.46 -6.75
N TYR A 637 -19.70 -4.82 -6.73
CA TYR A 637 -19.35 -3.74 -7.66
C TYR A 637 -19.30 -4.22 -9.11
N ARG A 638 -18.66 -5.37 -9.39
CA ARG A 638 -18.63 -5.99 -10.73
C ARG A 638 -20.05 -6.35 -11.21
N LYS A 639 -20.89 -6.93 -10.36
CA LYS A 639 -22.30 -7.23 -10.67
C LYS A 639 -23.11 -5.94 -10.94
N ALA A 640 -22.93 -4.90 -10.14
CA ALA A 640 -23.56 -3.60 -10.36
C ALA A 640 -23.13 -2.95 -11.68
N SER A 641 -21.85 -3.09 -12.06
CA SER A 641 -21.34 -2.60 -13.35
C SER A 641 -21.86 -3.39 -14.56
N GLN A 642 -22.14 -4.69 -14.40
CA GLN A 642 -22.71 -5.53 -15.47
C GLN A 642 -24.21 -5.33 -15.66
N ILE A 643 -24.98 -5.08 -14.60
CA ILE A 643 -26.42 -4.77 -14.70
C ILE A 643 -26.64 -3.44 -15.44
N GLY A 644 -25.69 -2.50 -15.38
CA GLY A 644 -25.72 -1.26 -16.16
C GLY A 644 -25.39 -1.40 -17.65
N SER A 645 -25.01 -2.60 -18.12
CA SER A 645 -24.62 -2.87 -19.52
C SER A 645 -25.71 -3.59 -20.35
N GLN A 646 -26.85 -3.92 -19.74
CA GLN A 646 -28.03 -4.49 -20.41
C GLN A 646 -29.28 -3.59 -20.34
N GLY A 647 -29.10 -2.29 -20.05
CA GLY A 647 -30.19 -1.30 -20.01
C GLY A 647 -30.12 -0.29 -21.15
#